data_AF-A0A0D0D3Y9-F1
#
_entry.id   AF-A0A0D0D3Y9-F1
#
_cell.length_a   1.000
_cell.length_b   1.000
_cell.length_c   1.000
_cell.angle_alpha   90.00
_cell.angle_beta   90.00
_cell.angle_gamma   90.00
#
_symmetry.space_group_name_H-M   'P 1'
#
loop_
_entity.id
_entity.type
_entity.pdbx_description
1 polymer ?
#
loop_
_entity_poly.entity_id
_entity_poly.type
_entity_poly.pdbx_seq_one_letter_code
_entity_poly.pdbx_strand_id
1 'polypeptide(L)'
;MEAGPSNQQAAPQYNCVCIKHGRGQPHLVSTATWYRHLHEASSDEERQCMLEANRLWHGPDAHLLITSRLRGSVACRCNNVLPILKRGREADETQTSPGRHKRGREQSAEQPHQDSPPPLDSPLLSPPCSPAPFGPPQSPPPPLSPPRSPAPLGPPQSPPPPSPPSPPCSPAPLGPPQPPPANNNIYECRPRPDVDIEALAHSATFQPMLHTMSFIQELRNASTTDPVAKISDEVLDRLCNPLNVPLVIDNSGVRHSISTYLALEHLSQVTYEAICRSSKHNLGAALGAEDILTFHNVEKLIRIHTGVKPLLHDMCPNTCHAFTGPFSILDECYICQTTRWNKQKLQGSNGCVKVPAQQFTTIPVGSQLQACNRSPDSAHNMHYLWERTQTLLDEIRCCDHGMHYYLALLCPCDHTVAGSDHDDIDTFELPQGGSAEYADNLKKIVSIHNQTQWDRMKTETGLTKPPLILGLNPTHSLGVPLCMTTDLMHLARNLSNLLISLWHGTMDVRLSDDRASWDWAVLQSNKAWTAHSKDVECAGSHLPGSYDRKPRNITERLNTQYKTWEFQLYTFSIAPILLYGILPSKYWTNYCMLVRRFQIMCQHSITQQQLQHAHGLLCTWERNFECFYYQLKHDWLHFIRPAAHQVVHLVVEAIQKGPPICYMQWTMERTIGNLGQEI
;
A
#
# COMPACT_ATOMS: atom_id res chain seq x y z
N MET A 1 37.22 -27.89 36.87
CA MET A 1 37.52 -28.71 35.67
C MET A 1 36.88 -28.00 34.49
N GLU A 2 37.55 -27.97 33.34
CA GLU A 2 37.26 -27.02 32.26
C GLU A 2 36.06 -27.43 31.40
N ALA A 3 35.40 -26.45 30.78
CA ALA A 3 34.37 -26.68 29.79
C ALA A 3 34.98 -26.87 28.40
N GLY A 4 34.57 -27.91 27.68
CA GLY A 4 34.99 -28.12 26.28
C GLY A 4 34.39 -27.08 25.33
N PRO A 5 35.06 -26.77 24.20
CA PRO A 5 34.60 -25.73 23.27
C PRO A 5 33.34 -26.16 22.51
N SER A 6 32.25 -25.41 22.68
CA SER A 6 31.01 -25.55 21.91
C SER A 6 31.23 -25.08 20.47
N ASN A 7 31.53 -26.02 19.57
CA ASN A 7 31.90 -25.74 18.19
C ASN A 7 30.70 -25.30 17.32
N GLN A 8 30.32 -24.02 17.42
CA GLN A 8 29.35 -23.39 16.51
C GLN A 8 29.96 -23.24 15.12
N GLN A 9 29.69 -24.22 14.24
CA GLN A 9 30.04 -24.11 12.83
C GLN A 9 29.22 -22.98 12.17
N ALA A 10 29.87 -21.86 11.89
CA ALA A 10 29.28 -20.78 11.11
C ALA A 10 28.82 -21.31 9.74
N ALA A 11 27.60 -20.95 9.32
CA ALA A 11 27.08 -21.35 8.02
C ALA A 11 28.00 -20.84 6.89
N PRO A 12 28.32 -21.67 5.87
CA PRO A 12 29.31 -21.31 4.86
C PRO A 12 28.89 -20.05 4.11
N GLN A 13 29.71 -19.00 4.22
CA GLN A 13 29.50 -17.73 3.55
C GLN A 13 30.19 -17.74 2.18
N TYR A 14 29.40 -17.47 1.14
CA TYR A 14 29.82 -17.43 -0.25
C TYR A 14 30.09 -15.98 -0.65
N ASN A 15 31.09 -15.75 -1.49
CA ASN A 15 31.40 -14.43 -2.01
C ASN A 15 30.62 -14.19 -3.31
N CYS A 16 29.78 -13.17 -3.32
CA CYS A 16 28.95 -12.80 -4.46
C CYS A 16 29.44 -11.48 -5.06
N VAL A 17 29.47 -11.40 -6.40
CA VAL A 17 29.84 -10.20 -7.16
C VAL A 17 28.72 -9.80 -8.15
N CYS A 18 27.48 -10.22 -7.91
CA CYS A 18 26.37 -9.87 -8.81
C CYS A 18 26.16 -8.35 -8.91
N ILE A 19 25.77 -7.89 -10.09
CA ILE A 19 25.45 -6.50 -10.40
C ILE A 19 24.14 -6.12 -9.70
N LYS A 20 23.14 -7.03 -9.72
CA LYS A 20 21.79 -6.78 -9.20
C LYS A 20 21.75 -6.41 -7.71
N HIS A 21 22.48 -7.14 -6.86
CA HIS A 21 22.45 -6.94 -5.39
C HIS A 21 23.75 -6.34 -4.84
N GLY A 22 24.90 -6.57 -5.50
CA GLY A 22 26.21 -6.07 -5.07
C GLY A 22 26.82 -4.95 -5.94
N ARG A 23 26.17 -4.56 -7.05
CA ARG A 23 26.72 -3.61 -8.04
C ARG A 23 28.10 -4.03 -8.58
N GLY A 24 28.36 -5.33 -8.69
CA GLY A 24 29.65 -5.88 -9.10
C GLY A 24 30.69 -5.97 -7.98
N GLN A 25 30.37 -5.53 -6.75
CA GLN A 25 31.28 -5.58 -5.62
C GLN A 25 31.15 -6.90 -4.82
N PRO A 26 32.27 -7.44 -4.30
CA PRO A 26 32.27 -8.57 -3.37
C PRO A 26 31.39 -8.31 -2.14
N HIS A 27 30.45 -9.22 -1.87
CA HIS A 27 29.64 -9.22 -0.66
C HIS A 27 29.34 -10.66 -0.20
N LEU A 28 29.35 -10.87 1.12
CA LEU A 28 29.16 -12.18 1.73
C LEU A 28 27.66 -12.51 1.85
N VAL A 29 27.29 -13.70 1.39
CA VAL A 29 25.91 -14.20 1.39
C VAL A 29 25.85 -15.66 1.81
N SER A 30 24.70 -16.12 2.30
CA SER A 30 24.48 -17.55 2.53
C SER A 30 24.34 -18.32 1.22
N THR A 31 24.66 -19.62 1.21
CA THR A 31 24.60 -20.51 0.04
C THR A 31 23.28 -20.39 -0.75
N ALA A 32 22.14 -20.42 -0.06
CA ALA A 32 20.81 -20.33 -0.66
C ALA A 32 20.50 -18.96 -1.28
N THR A 33 21.19 -17.90 -0.85
CA THR A 33 21.12 -16.57 -1.43
C THR A 33 22.09 -16.46 -2.62
N TRP A 34 23.29 -17.04 -2.54
CA TRP A 34 24.26 -17.09 -3.65
C TRP A 34 23.68 -17.79 -4.89
N TYR A 35 23.09 -18.98 -4.73
CA TYR A 35 22.45 -19.69 -5.85
C TYR A 35 21.25 -18.92 -6.42
N ARG A 36 20.52 -18.16 -5.59
CA ARG A 36 19.45 -17.27 -6.06
C ARG A 36 20.01 -16.14 -6.90
N HIS A 37 21.06 -15.46 -6.42
CA HIS A 37 21.74 -14.40 -7.18
C HIS A 37 22.31 -14.95 -8.51
N LEU A 38 22.85 -16.17 -8.52
CA LEU A 38 23.37 -16.83 -9.74
C LEU A 38 22.26 -17.18 -10.75
N HIS A 39 21.04 -17.46 -10.29
CA HIS A 39 19.86 -17.64 -11.14
C HIS A 39 19.26 -16.30 -11.60
N GLU A 40 19.52 -15.21 -10.88
CA GLU A 40 19.08 -13.85 -11.19
C GLU A 40 20.10 -13.03 -12.01
N ALA A 41 21.23 -13.62 -12.39
CA ALA A 41 22.25 -13.00 -13.24
C ALA A 41 21.68 -12.59 -14.61
N SER A 42 22.06 -11.40 -15.07
CA SER A 42 21.50 -10.73 -16.25
C SER A 42 22.15 -11.12 -17.58
N SER A 43 23.39 -11.63 -17.53
CA SER A 43 24.08 -12.28 -18.65
C SER A 43 24.88 -13.49 -18.18
N ASP A 44 25.28 -14.36 -19.11
CA ASP A 44 26.19 -15.47 -18.81
C ASP A 44 27.59 -14.99 -18.40
N GLU A 45 27.97 -13.76 -18.76
CA GLU A 45 29.23 -13.13 -18.34
C GLU A 45 29.17 -12.76 -16.84
N GLU A 46 28.07 -12.14 -16.39
CA GLU A 46 27.83 -11.90 -14.95
C GLU A 46 27.82 -13.22 -14.18
N ARG A 47 27.15 -14.24 -14.74
CA ARG A 47 27.11 -15.59 -14.17
C ARG A 47 28.51 -16.20 -14.03
N GLN A 48 29.36 -16.08 -15.06
CA GLN A 48 30.72 -16.58 -15.04
C GLN A 48 31.60 -15.82 -14.04
N CYS A 49 31.52 -14.48 -13.99
CA CYS A 49 32.23 -13.69 -12.98
C CYS A 49 31.85 -14.09 -11.55
N MET A 50 30.58 -14.42 -11.29
CA MET A 50 30.13 -14.94 -10.00
C MET A 50 30.69 -16.33 -9.66
N LEU A 51 30.78 -17.23 -10.64
CA LEU A 51 31.40 -18.55 -10.47
C LEU A 51 32.91 -18.42 -10.17
N GLU A 52 33.61 -17.52 -10.87
CA GLU A 52 35.05 -17.31 -10.72
C GLU A 52 35.39 -16.60 -9.41
N ALA A 53 34.66 -15.55 -9.02
CA ALA A 53 34.86 -14.89 -7.73
C ALA A 53 34.66 -15.84 -6.54
N ASN A 54 33.68 -16.75 -6.61
CA ASN A 54 33.45 -17.73 -5.56
C ASN A 54 34.47 -18.90 -5.61
N ARG A 55 34.99 -19.26 -6.79
CA ARG A 55 36.14 -20.18 -6.90
C ARG A 55 37.41 -19.61 -6.28
N LEU A 56 37.70 -18.33 -6.52
CA LEU A 56 38.86 -17.63 -5.93
C LEU A 56 38.72 -17.50 -4.41
N TRP A 57 37.51 -17.25 -3.90
CA TRP A 57 37.21 -17.19 -2.47
C TRP A 57 37.43 -18.52 -1.71
N HIS A 58 37.25 -19.65 -2.40
CA HIS A 58 37.52 -20.99 -1.86
C HIS A 58 38.82 -21.62 -2.42
N GLY A 59 39.66 -20.83 -3.08
CA GLY A 59 40.96 -21.25 -3.62
C GLY A 59 42.11 -21.07 -2.61
N PRO A 60 43.30 -21.62 -2.89
CA PRO A 60 44.46 -21.51 -2.00
C PRO A 60 44.97 -20.06 -1.81
N ASP A 61 44.69 -19.16 -2.76
CA ASP A 61 45.20 -17.78 -2.79
C ASP A 61 44.28 -16.74 -2.11
N ALA A 62 43.23 -17.16 -1.40
CA ALA A 62 42.15 -16.30 -0.90
C ALA A 62 42.59 -15.10 -0.03
N HIS A 63 43.77 -15.13 0.57
CA HIS A 63 44.30 -14.05 1.43
C HIS A 63 44.75 -12.78 0.69
N LEU A 64 44.94 -12.79 -0.64
CA LEU A 64 45.59 -11.68 -1.37
C LEU A 64 44.67 -10.54 -1.81
N LEU A 65 43.34 -10.67 -1.70
CA LEU A 65 42.38 -9.76 -2.35
C LEU A 65 41.92 -8.55 -1.51
N ILE A 66 42.32 -8.41 -0.25
CA ILE A 66 41.80 -7.34 0.64
C ILE A 66 42.38 -5.94 0.32
N THR A 67 43.54 -5.83 -0.35
CA THR A 67 44.17 -4.52 -0.63
C THR A 67 44.88 -4.42 -1.99
N SER A 68 44.13 -4.19 -3.09
CA SER A 68 44.55 -3.27 -4.18
C SER A 68 43.53 -3.11 -5.33
N ARG A 69 43.11 -1.86 -5.58
CA ARG A 69 42.95 -1.23 -6.93
C ARG A 69 42.29 0.17 -6.83
N LEU A 70 43.07 1.17 -6.42
CA LEU A 70 42.71 2.59 -6.52
C LEU A 70 43.61 3.29 -7.55
N ARG A 71 43.14 3.36 -8.81
CA ARG A 71 43.52 4.27 -9.94
C ARG A 71 43.08 3.59 -11.26
N GLY A 72 42.24 4.23 -12.09
CA GLY A 72 41.77 3.54 -13.31
C GLY A 72 40.71 4.18 -14.23
N SER A 73 40.51 5.49 -14.23
CA SER A 73 39.74 6.24 -15.26
C SER A 73 38.19 6.14 -15.30
N VAL A 74 37.60 7.18 -15.91
CA VAL A 74 36.19 7.42 -16.34
C VAL A 74 35.05 6.95 -15.41
N ALA A 75 34.56 7.87 -14.57
CA ALA A 75 33.27 7.70 -13.88
C ALA A 75 32.10 8.25 -14.74
N CYS A 76 31.31 7.36 -15.34
CA CYS A 76 30.01 7.74 -15.93
C CYS A 76 28.91 7.68 -14.85
N ARG A 77 28.27 8.81 -14.53
CA ARG A 77 27.17 8.86 -13.55
C ARG A 77 25.81 8.64 -14.25
N CYS A 78 25.31 7.41 -14.21
CA CYS A 78 23.90 7.15 -14.52
C CYS A 78 23.02 7.33 -13.28
N ASN A 79 21.93 8.08 -13.41
CA ASN A 79 20.95 8.28 -12.34
C ASN A 79 20.08 7.03 -12.17
N ASN A 80 19.87 6.58 -10.93
CA ASN A 80 19.06 5.39 -10.65
C ASN A 80 17.57 5.74 -10.61
N VAL A 81 16.85 5.36 -11.66
CA VAL A 81 15.40 5.14 -11.64
C VAL A 81 15.20 3.67 -12.05
N LEU A 82 14.45 2.90 -11.27
CA LEU A 82 14.16 1.48 -11.53
C LEU A 82 12.68 1.30 -11.93
N PRO A 83 12.38 1.07 -13.23
CA PRO A 83 11.06 0.63 -13.66
C PRO A 83 10.83 -0.85 -13.29
N ILE A 84 9.66 -1.17 -12.75
CA ILE A 84 9.24 -2.56 -12.52
C ILE A 84 8.71 -3.14 -13.85
N LEU A 85 9.53 -3.92 -14.54
CA LEU A 85 9.07 -4.63 -15.74
C LEU A 85 8.14 -5.80 -15.39
N LYS A 86 6.91 -5.76 -15.90
CA LYS A 86 6.23 -6.96 -16.40
C LYS A 86 6.53 -7.08 -17.90
N ARG A 87 7.03 -8.24 -18.33
CA ARG A 87 7.39 -8.49 -19.74
C ARG A 87 6.25 -9.23 -20.44
N GLY A 88 5.41 -8.49 -21.16
CA GLY A 88 4.58 -9.07 -22.23
C GLY A 88 5.48 -9.69 -23.32
N ARG A 89 4.96 -10.69 -24.02
CA ARG A 89 5.56 -11.19 -25.27
C ARG A 89 4.67 -10.75 -26.42
N GLU A 90 5.21 -9.99 -27.35
CA GLU A 90 4.62 -9.85 -28.68
C GLU A 90 4.61 -11.24 -29.36
N ALA A 91 3.56 -11.50 -30.13
CA ALA A 91 3.48 -12.64 -31.03
C ALA A 91 3.73 -12.15 -32.46
N ASP A 92 4.59 -12.85 -33.19
CA ASP A 92 4.83 -12.60 -34.61
C ASP A 92 4.39 -13.83 -35.42
N GLU A 93 3.81 -13.60 -36.60
CA GLU A 93 3.17 -14.64 -37.39
C GLU A 93 4.14 -15.26 -38.39
N THR A 94 4.52 -16.53 -38.18
CA THR A 94 4.98 -17.39 -39.28
C THR A 94 4.56 -18.84 -39.06
N GLN A 95 4.13 -19.49 -40.14
CA GLN A 95 3.47 -20.80 -40.09
C GLN A 95 4.48 -21.96 -40.20
N THR A 96 4.37 -22.99 -39.36
CA THR A 96 4.27 -24.40 -39.83
C THR A 96 3.87 -25.39 -38.72
N SER A 97 3.05 -26.37 -39.08
CA SER A 97 2.58 -27.52 -38.29
C SER A 97 3.51 -28.76 -38.52
N PRO A 98 3.40 -29.92 -37.81
CA PRO A 98 2.22 -30.43 -37.09
C PRO A 98 2.40 -31.22 -35.75
N GLY A 99 1.59 -30.87 -34.76
CA GLY A 99 0.59 -31.71 -34.06
C GLY A 99 0.90 -33.10 -33.43
N ARG A 100 0.35 -33.34 -32.23
CA ARG A 100 -0.15 -34.68 -31.81
C ARG A 100 -1.35 -34.62 -30.84
N HIS A 101 -2.15 -35.69 -30.86
CA HIS A 101 -3.54 -35.81 -30.39
C HIS A 101 -3.87 -35.56 -28.91
N LYS A 102 -5.12 -35.09 -28.68
CA LYS A 102 -5.92 -35.29 -27.45
C LYS A 102 -6.16 -36.77 -27.14
N ARG A 103 -6.39 -37.10 -25.86
CA ARG A 103 -7.50 -37.98 -25.42
C ARG A 103 -7.91 -37.66 -23.98
N GLY A 104 -9.20 -37.46 -23.76
CA GLY A 104 -9.85 -37.54 -22.45
C GLY A 104 -10.82 -38.73 -22.42
N ARG A 105 -11.45 -39.00 -21.28
CA ARG A 105 -12.52 -40.00 -21.12
C ARG A 105 -13.47 -39.59 -19.99
N GLU A 106 -14.76 -39.88 -20.15
CA GLU A 106 -15.85 -39.55 -19.23
C GLU A 106 -16.58 -40.83 -18.74
N GLN A 107 -17.65 -40.64 -17.94
CA GLN A 107 -18.82 -41.55 -17.77
C GLN A 107 -18.58 -42.88 -16.99
N SER A 108 -19.48 -43.42 -16.14
CA SER A 108 -20.86 -43.05 -15.73
C SER A 108 -21.26 -43.64 -14.33
N ALA A 109 -22.43 -43.19 -13.83
CA ALA A 109 -23.59 -43.83 -13.14
C ALA A 109 -23.53 -45.31 -12.61
N GLU A 110 -24.37 -45.83 -11.69
CA GLU A 110 -25.79 -45.53 -11.29
C GLU A 110 -26.14 -45.99 -9.81
N GLN A 111 -27.43 -46.22 -9.41
CA GLN A 111 -27.97 -46.31 -8.00
C GLN A 111 -28.47 -47.75 -7.56
N PRO A 112 -29.46 -48.05 -6.63
CA PRO A 112 -30.19 -47.36 -5.50
C PRO A 112 -30.53 -48.21 -4.19
N HIS A 113 -31.42 -47.69 -3.29
CA HIS A 113 -32.21 -48.32 -2.13
C HIS A 113 -31.58 -48.42 -0.69
N GLN A 114 -32.16 -47.81 0.39
CA GLN A 114 -33.25 -48.19 1.38
C GLN A 114 -32.83 -49.17 2.53
N ASP A 115 -33.30 -49.17 3.80
CA ASP A 115 -34.47 -48.59 4.54
C ASP A 115 -34.11 -48.01 5.97
N SER A 116 -35.02 -47.94 6.98
CA SER A 116 -34.91 -47.11 8.22
C SER A 116 -35.12 -47.82 9.61
N PRO A 117 -35.58 -47.21 10.75
CA PRO A 117 -34.89 -47.28 12.08
C PRO A 117 -35.69 -47.96 13.23
N PRO A 118 -35.16 -48.04 14.50
CA PRO A 118 -35.88 -47.39 15.63
C PRO A 118 -35.01 -46.61 16.69
N PRO A 119 -34.87 -46.90 18.04
CA PRO A 119 -35.17 -45.85 19.05
C PRO A 119 -34.24 -45.66 20.31
N LEU A 120 -34.55 -44.57 21.05
CA LEU A 120 -34.54 -44.27 22.52
C LEU A 120 -33.91 -45.26 23.54
N ASP A 121 -33.33 -44.81 24.68
CA ASP A 121 -34.08 -44.22 25.83
C ASP A 121 -33.28 -43.37 26.85
N SER A 122 -33.94 -42.84 27.91
CA SER A 122 -33.32 -42.05 29.01
C SER A 122 -34.08 -42.12 30.36
N PRO A 123 -33.40 -41.96 31.52
CA PRO A 123 -33.83 -40.95 32.52
C PRO A 123 -32.65 -40.22 33.21
N LEU A 124 -32.67 -38.94 33.63
CA LEU A 124 -33.63 -38.10 34.40
C LEU A 124 -33.64 -38.28 35.94
N LEU A 125 -32.98 -37.36 36.68
CA LEU A 125 -33.54 -36.45 37.72
C LEU A 125 -32.50 -35.83 38.70
N SER A 126 -32.92 -34.84 39.48
CA SER A 126 -32.14 -33.98 40.43
C SER A 126 -33.00 -33.74 41.72
N PRO A 127 -32.80 -32.74 42.63
CA PRO A 127 -31.73 -31.74 42.82
C PRO A 127 -31.13 -31.65 44.28
N PRO A 128 -31.32 -30.63 45.17
CA PRO A 128 -30.18 -29.90 45.78
C PRO A 128 -30.23 -29.70 47.33
N CYS A 129 -29.21 -29.05 47.94
CA CYS A 129 -29.35 -28.02 49.01
C CYS A 129 -28.03 -27.39 49.54
N SER A 130 -28.17 -26.32 50.34
CA SER A 130 -27.15 -25.69 51.22
C SER A 130 -27.86 -25.21 52.52
N PRO A 131 -27.17 -24.94 53.65
CA PRO A 131 -26.68 -23.58 53.96
C PRO A 131 -25.42 -23.52 54.90
N ALA A 132 -25.11 -22.31 55.41
CA ALA A 132 -24.03 -21.98 56.38
C ALA A 132 -24.57 -21.88 57.85
N PRO A 133 -24.03 -21.15 58.89
CA PRO A 133 -23.00 -20.08 58.95
C PRO A 133 -22.09 -20.01 60.23
N PHE A 134 -21.54 -18.81 60.54
CA PHE A 134 -20.85 -18.29 61.76
C PHE A 134 -19.29 -18.15 61.74
N GLY A 135 -18.72 -17.32 62.65
CA GLY A 135 -17.54 -16.47 62.37
C GLY A 135 -16.47 -16.20 63.49
N PRO A 136 -15.87 -14.99 63.58
CA PRO A 136 -14.50 -14.71 64.09
C PRO A 136 -14.45 -14.23 65.59
N PRO A 137 -13.37 -13.65 66.22
CA PRO A 137 -12.05 -13.19 65.70
C PRO A 137 -10.75 -13.31 66.58
N GLN A 138 -9.58 -13.10 65.91
CA GLN A 138 -8.34 -12.38 66.31
C GLN A 138 -7.38 -12.78 67.49
N SER A 139 -6.14 -12.26 67.37
CA SER A 139 -4.88 -12.47 68.14
C SER A 139 -4.72 -11.52 69.36
N PRO A 140 -3.70 -11.63 70.28
CA PRO A 140 -2.25 -11.38 69.99
C PRO A 140 -1.19 -12.06 70.92
N PRO A 141 0.12 -11.78 70.74
CA PRO A 141 1.11 -11.82 71.85
C PRO A 141 2.11 -10.60 71.91
N PRO A 142 2.56 -10.15 73.12
CA PRO A 142 3.57 -9.06 73.32
C PRO A 142 4.89 -9.55 74.04
N PRO A 143 5.76 -8.72 74.69
CA PRO A 143 6.79 -7.87 74.02
C PRO A 143 8.23 -7.81 74.64
N LEU A 144 9.23 -7.48 73.79
CA LEU A 144 10.43 -6.59 73.90
C LEU A 144 11.33 -6.36 75.18
N SER A 145 12.66 -6.28 74.89
CA SER A 145 13.71 -5.35 75.45
C SER A 145 14.33 -5.62 76.86
N PRO A 146 15.47 -4.97 77.34
CA PRO A 146 16.08 -3.66 76.98
C PRO A 146 17.69 -3.62 76.91
N PRO A 147 18.50 -2.56 77.30
CA PRO A 147 19.51 -1.96 76.35
C PRO A 147 20.91 -1.44 76.90
N ARG A 148 21.66 -0.65 76.06
CA ARG A 148 22.89 0.20 76.30
C ARG A 148 24.27 -0.52 76.29
N SER A 149 25.46 0.07 76.03
CA SER A 149 26.02 1.46 76.07
C SER A 149 27.09 1.75 74.94
N PRO A 150 27.69 2.97 74.78
CA PRO A 150 28.46 3.36 73.57
C PRO A 150 29.99 3.63 73.71
N ALA A 151 30.67 3.80 72.54
CA ALA A 151 32.05 4.31 72.28
C ALA A 151 33.23 3.35 72.63
N PRO A 152 34.36 3.30 71.86
CA PRO A 152 35.18 4.43 71.39
C PRO A 152 35.54 4.47 69.88
N LEU A 153 36.38 5.44 69.48
CA LEU A 153 36.86 5.70 68.10
C LEU A 153 38.02 4.79 67.66
N GLY A 154 38.14 4.54 66.35
CA GLY A 154 39.20 3.74 65.72
C GLY A 154 39.93 4.44 64.55
N PRO A 155 40.97 3.82 63.97
CA PRO A 155 41.84 4.42 62.94
C PRO A 155 41.15 4.62 61.57
N PRO A 156 41.71 5.47 60.68
CA PRO A 156 41.07 5.85 59.43
C PRO A 156 40.81 4.67 58.49
N GLN A 157 39.63 4.67 57.87
CA GLN A 157 39.18 3.65 56.93
C GLN A 157 39.76 3.90 55.53
N SER A 158 40.02 2.82 54.80
CA SER A 158 40.25 2.84 53.34
C SER A 158 39.00 3.30 52.58
N PRO A 159 39.14 3.85 51.36
CA PRO A 159 37.99 4.29 50.57
C PRO A 159 37.04 3.11 50.25
N PRO A 160 35.72 3.37 50.19
CA PRO A 160 34.74 2.32 49.93
C PRO A 160 34.86 1.77 48.50
N PRO A 161 34.46 0.51 48.26
CA PRO A 161 34.28 0.00 46.90
C PRO A 161 33.19 0.81 46.17
N PRO A 162 33.22 0.87 44.82
CA PRO A 162 32.20 1.59 44.05
C PRO A 162 30.81 0.99 44.31
N SER A 163 29.81 1.87 44.38
CA SER A 163 28.41 1.48 44.52
C SER A 163 27.99 0.51 43.41
N PRO A 164 27.13 -0.49 43.68
CA PRO A 164 26.51 -1.27 42.62
C PRO A 164 25.74 -0.34 41.68
N PRO A 165 25.64 -0.66 40.37
CA PRO A 165 24.89 0.16 39.44
C PRO A 165 23.44 0.28 39.88
N SER A 166 22.89 1.49 39.80
CA SER A 166 21.46 1.73 40.03
C SER A 166 20.63 0.81 39.14
N PRO A 167 19.49 0.28 39.62
CA PRO A 167 18.56 -0.42 38.74
C PRO A 167 18.11 0.51 37.61
N PRO A 168 17.80 -0.02 36.41
CA PRO A 168 17.33 0.79 35.29
C PRO A 168 16.13 1.62 35.72
N CYS A 169 16.08 2.88 35.28
CA CYS A 169 15.04 3.80 35.69
C CYS A 169 13.70 3.35 35.07
N SER A 170 12.86 2.67 35.86
CA SER A 170 11.48 2.40 35.48
C SER A 170 10.79 3.73 35.18
N PRO A 171 10.21 3.93 33.98
CA PRO A 171 9.44 5.14 33.71
C PRO A 171 8.37 5.35 34.77
N ALA A 172 8.19 6.59 35.22
CA ALA A 172 7.05 6.93 36.06
C ALA A 172 5.76 6.51 35.32
N PRO A 173 4.77 5.87 35.98
CA PRO A 173 3.55 5.45 35.31
C PRO A 173 2.79 6.66 34.73
N LEU A 174 3.01 6.93 33.45
CA LEU A 174 2.23 7.90 32.69
C LEU A 174 0.77 7.47 32.78
N GLY A 175 -0.07 8.32 33.37
CA GLY A 175 -1.48 8.02 33.57
C GLY A 175 -2.16 7.71 32.22
N PRO A 176 -3.22 6.89 32.21
CA PRO A 176 -4.03 6.71 31.01
C PRO A 176 -4.52 8.11 30.56
N PRO A 177 -4.36 8.47 29.28
CA PRO A 177 -4.74 9.80 28.82
C PRO A 177 -6.22 10.01 29.10
N GLN A 178 -6.52 11.06 29.86
CA GLN A 178 -7.90 11.50 30.03
C GLN A 178 -8.37 12.00 28.65
N PRO A 179 -9.41 11.43 28.04
CA PRO A 179 -10.00 12.08 26.88
C PRO A 179 -10.44 13.49 27.31
N PRO A 180 -10.18 14.54 26.51
CA PRO A 180 -10.60 15.88 26.87
C PRO A 180 -12.11 15.91 27.15
N PRO A 181 -12.59 16.78 28.06
CA PRO A 181 -14.02 16.92 28.32
C PRO A 181 -14.76 17.17 27.00
N ALA A 182 -16.01 16.75 26.92
CA ALA A 182 -16.83 16.79 25.71
C ALA A 182 -17.21 18.23 25.32
N ASN A 183 -16.22 19.01 24.88
CA ASN A 183 -16.43 20.22 24.12
C ASN A 183 -17.24 19.86 22.88
N ASN A 184 -18.19 20.72 22.55
CA ASN A 184 -18.64 20.88 21.18
C ASN A 184 -17.51 21.52 20.39
N ASN A 185 -16.48 20.73 20.09
CA ASN A 185 -15.54 21.03 19.03
C ASN A 185 -16.35 21.01 17.73
N ILE A 186 -16.96 22.15 17.41
CA ILE A 186 -17.26 22.52 16.04
C ILE A 186 -15.92 22.37 15.33
N TYR A 187 -15.84 21.42 14.39
CA TYR A 187 -14.63 21.20 13.62
C TYR A 187 -14.53 22.29 12.56
N GLU A 188 -14.34 23.50 13.06
CA GLU A 188 -14.34 24.73 12.29
C GLU A 188 -13.23 24.66 11.26
N CYS A 189 -13.58 25.11 10.07
CA CYS A 189 -12.97 24.58 8.88
C CYS A 189 -12.11 25.70 8.26
N ARG A 190 -10.79 25.48 8.23
CA ARG A 190 -9.78 26.50 7.88
C ARG A 190 -9.88 27.04 6.45
N PRO A 191 -9.73 28.36 6.24
CA PRO A 191 -9.41 28.88 4.90
C PRO A 191 -8.17 28.15 4.34
N ARG A 192 -8.22 27.83 3.04
CA ARG A 192 -7.15 27.12 2.33
C ARG A 192 -5.83 27.90 2.40
N PRO A 193 -4.67 27.23 2.27
CA PRO A 193 -3.41 27.93 2.07
C PRO A 193 -3.50 28.76 0.78
N ASP A 194 -3.18 30.06 0.86
CA ASP A 194 -3.06 30.89 -0.32
C ASP A 194 -1.71 30.64 -1.00
N VAL A 195 -1.74 30.18 -2.25
CA VAL A 195 -0.57 29.72 -3.00
C VAL A 195 -0.53 30.48 -4.32
N ASP A 196 0.24 31.56 -4.34
CA ASP A 196 0.53 32.32 -5.55
C ASP A 196 1.41 31.48 -6.50
N ILE A 197 0.75 30.81 -7.44
CA ILE A 197 1.35 29.99 -8.50
C ILE A 197 2.31 30.81 -9.37
N GLU A 198 2.04 32.10 -9.60
CA GLU A 198 2.91 32.92 -10.45
C GLU A 198 4.14 33.40 -9.69
N ALA A 199 4.02 33.76 -8.41
CA ALA A 199 5.20 34.02 -7.56
C ALA A 199 6.11 32.79 -7.45
N LEU A 200 5.54 31.58 -7.34
CA LEU A 200 6.30 30.33 -7.42
C LEU A 200 6.96 30.15 -8.80
N ALA A 201 6.23 30.38 -9.89
CA ALA A 201 6.78 30.22 -11.25
C ALA A 201 7.98 31.15 -11.50
N HIS A 202 7.89 32.40 -11.05
CA HIS A 202 9.01 33.37 -11.15
C HIS A 202 10.21 33.05 -10.26
N SER A 203 10.05 32.27 -9.18
CA SER A 203 11.16 31.89 -8.29
C SER A 203 11.87 30.59 -8.71
N ALA A 204 11.32 29.84 -9.66
CA ALA A 204 11.87 28.58 -10.13
C ALA A 204 13.15 28.79 -10.97
N THR A 205 14.31 28.34 -10.47
CA THR A 205 15.58 28.37 -11.24
C THR A 205 16.15 26.99 -11.55
N PHE A 206 15.89 25.99 -10.70
CA PHE A 206 16.33 24.61 -10.89
C PHE A 206 15.40 23.84 -11.85
N GLN A 207 15.98 23.11 -12.81
CA GLN A 207 15.27 22.49 -13.94
C GLN A 207 14.07 21.58 -13.56
N PRO A 208 14.15 20.70 -12.53
CA PRO A 208 12.98 19.96 -12.04
C PRO A 208 11.83 20.84 -11.52
N MET A 209 12.12 22.02 -10.95
CA MET A 209 11.10 22.98 -10.52
C MET A 209 10.52 23.74 -11.71
N LEU A 210 11.35 24.21 -12.65
CA LEU A 210 10.92 24.84 -13.90
C LEU A 210 9.94 23.95 -14.69
N HIS A 211 10.28 22.69 -14.91
CA HIS A 211 9.38 21.74 -15.56
C HIS A 211 8.08 21.53 -14.78
N THR A 212 8.16 21.47 -13.44
CA THR A 212 6.97 21.28 -12.60
C THR A 212 6.03 22.49 -12.64
N MET A 213 6.56 23.71 -12.57
CA MET A 213 5.77 24.93 -12.69
C MET A 213 5.19 25.11 -14.09
N SER A 214 5.93 24.73 -15.14
CA SER A 214 5.43 24.75 -16.52
C SER A 214 4.24 23.80 -16.73
N PHE A 215 4.29 22.56 -16.22
CA PHE A 215 3.12 21.66 -16.22
C PHE A 215 1.95 22.20 -15.37
N ILE A 216 2.22 22.91 -14.27
CA ILE A 216 1.17 23.55 -13.44
C ILE A 216 0.50 24.70 -14.21
N GLN A 217 1.27 25.52 -14.94
CA GLN A 217 0.75 26.60 -15.78
C GLN A 217 -0.03 26.07 -16.99
N GLU A 218 0.40 24.98 -17.63
CA GLU A 218 -0.41 24.31 -18.66
C GLU A 218 -1.74 23.79 -18.07
N LEU A 219 -1.71 23.07 -16.95
CA LEU A 219 -2.93 22.58 -16.29
C LEU A 219 -3.88 23.72 -15.87
N ARG A 220 -3.33 24.87 -15.47
CA ARG A 220 -4.09 26.10 -15.14
C ARG A 220 -4.80 26.71 -16.34
N ASN A 221 -4.24 26.55 -17.54
CA ASN A 221 -4.75 27.11 -18.80
C ASN A 221 -5.36 26.03 -19.72
N ALA A 222 -5.54 24.80 -19.23
CA ALA A 222 -5.94 23.65 -20.03
C ALA A 222 -7.35 23.83 -20.62
N SER A 223 -7.46 23.62 -21.93
CA SER A 223 -8.72 23.68 -22.69
C SER A 223 -9.09 22.30 -23.23
N THR A 224 -10.38 22.06 -23.45
CA THR A 224 -10.85 20.90 -24.23
C THR A 224 -10.41 20.97 -25.70
N THR A 225 -9.98 22.14 -26.17
CA THR A 225 -9.42 22.39 -27.51
C THR A 225 -7.88 22.28 -27.56
N ASP A 226 -7.22 21.83 -26.50
CA ASP A 226 -5.75 21.74 -26.43
C ASP A 226 -5.21 20.66 -27.40
N PRO A 227 -4.33 20.99 -28.37
CA PRO A 227 -3.69 20.01 -29.24
C PRO A 227 -2.94 18.89 -28.50
N VAL A 228 -2.41 19.16 -27.30
CA VAL A 228 -1.74 18.15 -26.45
C VAL A 228 -2.73 17.06 -26.00
N ALA A 229 -4.01 17.39 -25.83
CA ALA A 229 -5.03 16.43 -25.45
C ALA A 229 -5.31 15.38 -26.55
N LYS A 230 -4.95 15.67 -27.82
CA LYS A 230 -5.21 14.82 -29.00
C LYS A 230 -6.70 14.42 -29.17
N ILE A 231 -7.63 15.22 -28.64
CA ILE A 231 -9.08 14.99 -28.79
C ILE A 231 -9.47 15.36 -30.22
N SER A 232 -10.08 14.44 -30.95
CA SER A 232 -10.63 14.70 -32.30
C SER A 232 -11.92 15.50 -32.22
N ASP A 233 -12.20 16.35 -33.23
CA ASP A 233 -13.37 17.24 -33.26
C ASP A 233 -14.69 16.51 -33.01
N GLU A 234 -14.87 15.29 -33.55
CA GLU A 234 -16.05 14.45 -33.33
C GLU A 234 -16.22 14.03 -31.85
N VAL A 235 -15.11 13.84 -31.12
CA VAL A 235 -15.15 13.56 -29.67
C VAL A 235 -15.33 14.83 -28.86
N LEU A 236 -14.74 15.95 -29.30
CA LEU A 236 -14.92 17.25 -28.66
C LEU A 236 -16.38 17.72 -28.77
N ASP A 237 -16.99 17.62 -29.94
CA ASP A 237 -18.41 17.88 -30.16
C ASP A 237 -19.27 17.01 -29.23
N ARG A 238 -19.05 15.69 -29.19
CA ARG A 238 -19.76 14.78 -28.28
C ARG A 238 -19.55 15.10 -26.79
N LEU A 239 -18.37 15.60 -26.41
CA LEU A 239 -18.07 16.03 -25.04
C LEU A 239 -18.81 17.34 -24.68
N CYS A 240 -18.98 18.26 -25.63
CA CYS A 240 -19.76 19.48 -25.44
C CYS A 240 -21.28 19.26 -25.56
N ASN A 241 -21.70 18.35 -26.44
CA ASN A 241 -23.08 18.06 -26.85
C ASN A 241 -23.43 16.57 -26.56
N PRO A 242 -23.56 16.16 -25.29
CA PRO A 242 -23.87 14.78 -24.95
C PRO A 242 -25.26 14.34 -25.46
N LEU A 243 -25.37 13.05 -25.82
CA LEU A 243 -26.63 12.44 -26.20
C LEU A 243 -27.54 12.29 -24.97
N ASN A 244 -28.55 13.16 -24.81
CA ASN A 244 -29.47 13.12 -23.67
C ASN A 244 -30.57 12.02 -23.75
N VAL A 245 -30.47 11.09 -24.71
CA VAL A 245 -31.43 9.98 -24.88
C VAL A 245 -30.86 8.66 -24.34
N PRO A 246 -31.68 7.83 -23.63
CA PRO A 246 -31.28 6.50 -23.21
C PRO A 246 -30.75 5.63 -24.35
N LEU A 247 -29.85 4.70 -24.05
CA LEU A 247 -29.31 3.78 -25.04
C LEU A 247 -30.26 2.59 -25.24
N VAL A 248 -31.05 2.65 -26.32
CA VAL A 248 -31.93 1.56 -26.73
C VAL A 248 -31.25 0.73 -27.82
N ILE A 249 -31.19 -0.60 -27.64
CA ILE A 249 -30.58 -1.56 -28.57
C ILE A 249 -31.56 -2.72 -28.76
N ASP A 250 -32.57 -2.52 -29.60
CA ASP A 250 -33.67 -3.49 -29.73
C ASP A 250 -33.31 -4.72 -30.55
N ASN A 251 -32.43 -4.57 -31.53
CA ASN A 251 -32.02 -5.66 -32.41
C ASN A 251 -31.35 -6.81 -31.62
N SER A 252 -31.90 -8.01 -31.75
CA SER A 252 -31.47 -9.24 -31.08
C SER A 252 -30.07 -9.70 -31.47
N GLY A 253 -29.68 -9.58 -32.75
CA GLY A 253 -28.33 -9.92 -33.22
C GLY A 253 -27.26 -8.97 -32.67
N VAL A 254 -27.55 -7.67 -32.67
CA VAL A 254 -26.68 -6.64 -32.08
C VAL A 254 -26.58 -6.82 -30.56
N ARG A 255 -27.71 -7.04 -29.87
CA ARG A 255 -27.74 -7.31 -28.42
C ARG A 255 -26.95 -8.58 -28.09
N HIS A 256 -27.12 -9.67 -28.86
CA HIS A 256 -26.32 -10.90 -28.72
C HIS A 256 -24.83 -10.64 -28.95
N SER A 257 -24.47 -9.84 -29.96
CA SER A 257 -23.09 -9.46 -30.25
C SER A 257 -22.44 -8.73 -29.07
N ILE A 258 -23.12 -7.74 -28.49
CA ILE A 258 -22.62 -6.98 -27.35
C ILE A 258 -22.53 -7.85 -26.10
N SER A 259 -23.57 -8.65 -25.79
CA SER A 259 -23.52 -9.59 -24.66
C SER A 259 -22.43 -10.65 -24.82
N THR A 260 -22.18 -11.12 -26.05
CA THR A 260 -21.09 -12.06 -26.37
C THR A 260 -19.72 -11.38 -26.25
N TYR A 261 -19.58 -10.13 -26.68
CA TYR A 261 -18.34 -9.36 -26.51
C TYR A 261 -18.00 -9.17 -25.03
N LEU A 262 -18.96 -8.72 -24.23
CA LEU A 262 -18.79 -8.52 -22.79
C LEU A 262 -18.58 -9.83 -22.01
N ALA A 263 -19.24 -10.93 -22.40
CA ALA A 263 -19.01 -12.24 -21.80
C ALA A 263 -17.66 -12.88 -22.18
N LEU A 264 -16.93 -12.27 -23.13
CA LEU A 264 -15.63 -12.74 -23.64
C LEU A 264 -14.51 -11.70 -23.40
N GLU A 265 -14.67 -10.82 -22.40
CA GLU A 265 -13.74 -9.72 -22.02
C GLU A 265 -12.25 -10.12 -21.93
N HIS A 266 -11.94 -11.41 -21.70
CA HIS A 266 -10.57 -11.92 -21.56
C HIS A 266 -10.22 -13.01 -22.59
N LEU A 267 -10.91 -13.05 -23.74
CA LEU A 267 -10.77 -14.10 -24.76
C LEU A 267 -10.55 -13.52 -26.16
N SER A 268 -9.84 -14.27 -26.99
CA SER A 268 -9.38 -13.78 -28.30
C SER A 268 -10.53 -13.42 -29.25
N GLN A 269 -10.27 -12.50 -30.19
CA GLN A 269 -11.15 -12.21 -31.33
C GLN A 269 -11.59 -13.50 -32.06
N VAL A 270 -10.69 -14.46 -32.23
CA VAL A 270 -10.99 -15.77 -32.86
C VAL A 270 -12.05 -16.55 -32.08
N THR A 271 -12.06 -16.43 -30.74
CA THR A 271 -13.06 -17.05 -29.86
C THR A 271 -14.44 -16.39 -30.04
N TYR A 272 -14.49 -15.05 -30.05
CA TYR A 272 -15.71 -14.29 -30.34
C TYR A 272 -16.27 -14.65 -31.72
N GLU A 273 -15.43 -14.69 -32.75
CA GLU A 273 -15.83 -14.99 -34.12
C GLU A 273 -16.24 -16.46 -34.32
N ALA A 274 -15.67 -17.39 -33.57
CA ALA A 274 -16.12 -18.78 -33.54
C ALA A 274 -17.51 -18.92 -32.92
N ILE A 275 -17.77 -18.23 -31.81
CA ILE A 275 -19.07 -18.23 -31.13
C ILE A 275 -20.12 -17.56 -32.03
N CYS A 276 -19.84 -16.38 -32.58
CA CYS A 276 -20.79 -15.68 -33.46
C CYS A 276 -21.12 -16.46 -34.74
N ARG A 277 -20.14 -17.17 -35.34
CA ARG A 277 -20.40 -18.09 -36.47
C ARG A 277 -21.28 -19.28 -36.05
N SER A 278 -21.04 -19.86 -34.87
CA SER A 278 -21.87 -20.94 -34.32
C SER A 278 -23.30 -20.47 -34.07
N SER A 279 -23.48 -19.26 -33.50
CA SER A 279 -24.80 -18.64 -33.32
C SER A 279 -25.50 -18.41 -34.66
N LYS A 280 -24.84 -17.82 -35.66
CA LYS A 280 -25.42 -17.64 -37.00
C LYS A 280 -25.85 -18.96 -37.65
N HIS A 281 -25.00 -19.99 -37.59
CA HIS A 281 -25.29 -21.29 -38.19
C HIS A 281 -26.49 -21.99 -37.52
N ASN A 282 -26.52 -22.02 -36.18
CA ASN A 282 -27.49 -22.82 -35.44
C ASN A 282 -28.79 -22.06 -35.11
N LEU A 283 -28.78 -20.73 -35.20
CA LEU A 283 -29.93 -19.86 -34.92
C LEU A 283 -30.34 -19.02 -36.14
N GLY A 284 -29.93 -19.37 -37.36
CA GLY A 284 -30.19 -18.58 -38.58
C GLY A 284 -31.68 -18.31 -38.90
N ALA A 285 -32.60 -19.12 -38.36
CA ALA A 285 -34.05 -18.88 -38.45
C ALA A 285 -34.61 -17.93 -37.37
N ALA A 286 -33.79 -17.49 -36.41
CA ALA A 286 -34.19 -16.55 -35.37
C ALA A 286 -34.08 -15.10 -35.86
N LEU A 287 -35.04 -14.27 -35.44
CA LEU A 287 -35.08 -12.86 -35.80
C LEU A 287 -33.80 -12.16 -35.34
N GLY A 288 -33.14 -11.44 -36.25
CA GLY A 288 -31.87 -10.74 -36.02
C GLY A 288 -30.59 -11.60 -36.11
N ALA A 289 -30.66 -12.88 -36.48
CA ALA A 289 -29.45 -13.71 -36.60
C ALA A 289 -28.42 -13.15 -37.60
N GLU A 290 -28.88 -12.53 -38.69
CA GLU A 290 -27.99 -11.91 -39.68
C GLU A 290 -27.28 -10.65 -39.18
N ASP A 291 -27.88 -9.95 -38.21
CA ASP A 291 -27.33 -8.72 -37.62
C ASP A 291 -26.23 -8.99 -36.57
N ILE A 292 -25.88 -10.26 -36.33
CA ILE A 292 -24.74 -10.61 -35.46
C ILE A 292 -23.44 -10.08 -36.09
N LEU A 293 -22.75 -9.22 -35.35
CA LEU A 293 -21.65 -8.38 -35.79
C LEU A 293 -20.29 -9.11 -35.69
N THR A 294 -19.36 -8.76 -36.57
CA THR A 294 -17.93 -9.09 -36.42
C THR A 294 -17.33 -8.36 -35.22
N PHE A 295 -16.19 -8.84 -34.71
CA PHE A 295 -15.50 -8.26 -33.54
C PHE A 295 -15.24 -6.75 -33.71
N HIS A 296 -14.66 -6.36 -34.86
CA HIS A 296 -14.45 -4.95 -35.19
C HIS A 296 -15.74 -4.13 -35.26
N ASN A 297 -16.84 -4.70 -35.77
CA ASN A 297 -18.11 -3.98 -35.89
C ASN A 297 -18.80 -3.80 -34.53
N VAL A 298 -18.73 -4.77 -33.61
CA VAL A 298 -19.27 -4.60 -32.26
C VAL A 298 -18.43 -3.63 -31.42
N GLU A 299 -17.10 -3.68 -31.50
CA GLU A 299 -16.19 -2.73 -30.84
C GLU A 299 -16.42 -1.30 -31.35
N LYS A 300 -16.52 -1.14 -32.69
CA LYS A 300 -16.88 0.13 -33.33
C LYS A 300 -18.26 0.63 -32.88
N LEU A 301 -19.26 -0.25 -32.76
CA LEU A 301 -20.60 0.12 -32.34
C LEU A 301 -20.65 0.53 -30.86
N ILE A 302 -19.99 -0.22 -29.97
CA ILE A 302 -19.86 0.13 -28.54
C ILE A 302 -19.22 1.52 -28.42
N ARG A 303 -18.10 1.77 -29.12
CA ARG A 303 -17.42 3.07 -29.16
C ARG A 303 -18.31 4.20 -29.72
N ILE A 304 -19.16 3.93 -30.71
CA ILE A 304 -20.15 4.89 -31.22
C ILE A 304 -21.24 5.18 -30.19
N HIS A 305 -21.70 4.18 -29.43
CA HIS A 305 -22.76 4.33 -28.43
C HIS A 305 -22.29 4.95 -27.11
N THR A 306 -21.09 4.64 -26.62
CA THR A 306 -20.53 5.21 -25.39
C THR A 306 -19.83 6.56 -25.63
N GLY A 307 -19.28 6.78 -26.83
CA GLY A 307 -18.41 7.92 -27.10
C GLY A 307 -17.02 7.82 -26.47
N VAL A 308 -16.71 6.70 -25.80
CA VAL A 308 -15.39 6.46 -25.20
C VAL A 308 -14.43 6.06 -26.31
N LYS A 309 -13.49 6.96 -26.65
CA LYS A 309 -12.34 6.67 -27.51
C LYS A 309 -11.05 6.82 -26.70
N PRO A 310 -10.10 5.85 -26.78
CA PRO A 310 -8.79 6.01 -26.16
C PRO A 310 -8.00 7.13 -26.83
N LEU A 311 -7.24 7.88 -26.04
CA LEU A 311 -6.24 8.86 -26.49
C LEU A 311 -4.85 8.23 -26.38
N LEU A 312 -4.05 8.32 -27.44
CA LEU A 312 -2.72 7.70 -27.51
C LEU A 312 -1.63 8.78 -27.42
N HIS A 313 -0.95 8.84 -26.27
CA HIS A 313 0.14 9.78 -26.01
C HIS A 313 1.48 9.07 -26.11
N ASP A 314 2.47 9.69 -26.76
CA ASP A 314 3.75 9.03 -26.99
C ASP A 314 4.53 8.94 -25.67
N MET A 315 5.24 7.84 -25.42
CA MET A 315 5.90 7.60 -24.13
C MET A 315 7.35 7.15 -24.31
N CYS A 316 8.22 7.53 -23.36
CA CYS A 316 9.57 7.01 -23.27
C CYS A 316 9.56 5.47 -23.10
N PRO A 317 10.32 4.68 -23.88
CA PRO A 317 10.39 3.21 -23.74
C PRO A 317 10.77 2.68 -22.34
N ASN A 318 11.51 3.48 -21.56
CA ASN A 318 11.85 3.19 -20.17
C ASN A 318 10.81 3.74 -19.16
N THR A 319 9.60 4.04 -19.63
CA THR A 319 8.43 4.58 -18.90
C THR A 319 8.69 5.86 -18.06
N CYS A 320 9.76 6.62 -18.35
CA CYS A 320 10.18 7.73 -17.48
C CYS A 320 9.24 8.95 -17.51
N HIS A 321 8.67 9.26 -18.68
CA HIS A 321 7.61 10.26 -18.86
C HIS A 321 6.89 10.05 -20.20
N ALA A 322 5.71 10.66 -20.34
CA ALA A 322 5.05 10.85 -21.62
C ALA A 322 5.61 12.10 -22.33
N PHE A 323 5.56 12.13 -23.66
CA PHE A 323 5.89 13.29 -24.50
C PHE A 323 4.64 14.17 -24.65
N THR A 324 4.25 14.80 -23.55
CA THR A 324 3.10 15.69 -23.41
C THR A 324 3.52 17.02 -22.80
N GLY A 325 2.69 18.05 -22.97
CA GLY A 325 2.95 19.38 -22.41
C GLY A 325 4.29 19.98 -22.87
N PRO A 326 5.18 20.43 -21.97
CA PRO A 326 6.48 20.98 -22.36
C PRO A 326 7.40 19.93 -22.99
N PHE A 327 7.11 18.64 -22.79
CA PHE A 327 7.85 17.53 -23.38
C PHE A 327 7.26 17.07 -24.73
N SER A 328 6.17 17.67 -25.21
CA SER A 328 5.54 17.33 -26.50
C SER A 328 6.44 17.55 -27.71
N ILE A 329 7.36 18.52 -27.63
CA ILE A 329 8.33 18.88 -28.68
C ILE A 329 9.60 18.03 -28.68
N LEU A 330 9.82 17.16 -27.67
CA LEU A 330 11.07 16.41 -27.53
C LEU A 330 11.10 15.16 -28.42
N ASP A 331 12.24 14.94 -29.07
CA ASP A 331 12.58 13.72 -29.82
C ASP A 331 13.26 12.64 -28.95
N GLU A 332 13.72 13.01 -27.74
CA GLU A 332 14.40 12.13 -26.78
C GLU A 332 13.93 12.39 -25.34
N CYS A 333 13.95 11.35 -24.50
CA CYS A 333 13.52 11.43 -23.11
C CYS A 333 14.46 12.30 -22.26
N TYR A 334 13.93 13.34 -21.61
CA TYR A 334 14.69 14.26 -20.75
C TYR A 334 15.44 13.54 -19.60
N ILE A 335 14.89 12.43 -19.09
CA ILE A 335 15.43 11.71 -17.93
C ILE A 335 16.53 10.72 -18.33
N CYS A 336 16.35 9.96 -19.42
CA CYS A 336 17.23 8.83 -19.76
C CYS A 336 17.78 8.87 -21.20
N GLN A 337 17.63 10.01 -21.91
CA GLN A 337 18.17 10.26 -23.26
C GLN A 337 17.85 9.15 -24.27
N THR A 338 16.71 8.49 -24.08
CA THR A 338 16.22 7.43 -24.96
C THR A 338 15.26 8.03 -25.97
N THR A 339 15.53 7.83 -27.25
CA THR A 339 14.70 8.37 -28.33
C THR A 339 13.23 7.98 -28.21
N ARG A 340 12.36 8.92 -28.55
CA ARG A 340 10.91 8.77 -28.70
C ARG A 340 10.53 7.81 -29.82
N TRP A 341 11.39 7.64 -30.83
CA TRP A 341 11.02 7.02 -32.11
C TRP A 341 11.50 5.57 -32.24
N ASN A 342 10.68 4.74 -32.89
CA ASN A 342 11.05 3.38 -33.24
C ASN A 342 12.25 3.40 -34.22
N LYS A 343 13.42 2.96 -33.74
CA LYS A 343 14.68 3.05 -34.49
C LYS A 343 14.63 2.33 -35.84
N GLN A 344 14.00 1.16 -35.92
CA GLN A 344 13.90 0.38 -37.16
C GLN A 344 13.06 1.12 -38.22
N LYS A 345 11.89 1.65 -37.84
CA LYS A 345 11.01 2.41 -38.76
C LYS A 345 11.63 3.75 -39.18
N LEU A 346 12.35 4.41 -38.29
CA LEU A 346 13.07 5.66 -38.60
C LEU A 346 14.27 5.41 -39.53
N GLN A 347 15.05 4.35 -39.31
CA GLN A 347 16.18 3.96 -40.17
C GLN A 347 15.71 3.48 -41.54
N GLY A 348 14.72 2.58 -41.61
CA GLY A 348 14.16 2.06 -42.86
C GLY A 348 13.43 3.09 -43.73
N SER A 349 13.21 4.30 -43.20
CA SER A 349 12.63 5.45 -43.93
C SER A 349 13.61 6.60 -44.13
N ASN A 350 14.90 6.42 -43.84
CA ASN A 350 15.92 7.48 -43.88
C ASN A 350 15.54 8.75 -43.08
N GLY A 351 14.84 8.58 -41.96
CA GLY A 351 14.36 9.66 -41.09
C GLY A 351 12.97 10.22 -41.43
N CYS A 352 12.40 9.87 -42.60
CA CYS A 352 11.13 10.45 -43.06
C CYS A 352 9.89 9.99 -42.28
N VAL A 353 9.91 8.80 -41.66
CA VAL A 353 8.74 8.22 -40.97
C VAL A 353 9.02 8.09 -39.46
N LYS A 354 8.61 9.12 -38.72
CA LYS A 354 8.60 9.14 -37.25
C LYS A 354 7.38 8.39 -36.70
N VAL A 355 7.60 7.17 -36.19
CA VAL A 355 6.61 6.37 -35.44
C VAL A 355 7.11 6.21 -34.01
N PRO A 356 6.31 6.47 -32.96
CA PRO A 356 6.76 6.38 -31.58
C PRO A 356 7.19 4.95 -31.21
N ALA A 357 8.18 4.83 -30.33
CA ALA A 357 8.70 3.56 -29.83
C ALA A 357 7.79 2.92 -28.78
N GLN A 358 7.06 3.74 -28.01
CA GLN A 358 6.00 3.31 -27.11
C GLN A 358 4.93 4.42 -27.04
N GLN A 359 3.69 4.03 -26.73
CA GLN A 359 2.61 4.95 -26.40
C GLN A 359 1.94 4.54 -25.08
N PHE A 360 1.28 5.50 -24.44
CA PHE A 360 0.42 5.34 -23.27
C PHE A 360 -1.03 5.64 -23.66
N THR A 361 -1.95 4.82 -23.15
CA THR A 361 -3.38 4.92 -23.45
C THR A 361 -4.11 5.62 -22.32
N THR A 362 -4.65 6.81 -22.60
CA THR A 362 -5.55 7.53 -21.67
C THR A 362 -7.00 7.29 -22.08
N ILE A 363 -7.83 6.77 -21.17
CA ILE A 363 -9.28 6.63 -21.39
C ILE A 363 -9.99 7.87 -20.80
N PRO A 364 -10.63 8.74 -21.59
CA PRO A 364 -11.23 9.97 -21.09
C PRO A 364 -12.35 9.70 -20.08
N VAL A 365 -12.32 10.36 -18.92
CA VAL A 365 -13.37 10.22 -17.90
C VAL A 365 -14.66 10.92 -18.35
N GLY A 366 -14.58 12.04 -19.07
CA GLY A 366 -15.76 12.82 -19.49
C GLY A 366 -16.79 12.01 -20.28
N SER A 367 -16.36 11.26 -21.30
CA SER A 367 -17.27 10.44 -22.10
C SER A 367 -17.78 9.19 -21.37
N GLN A 368 -17.04 8.67 -20.38
CA GLN A 368 -17.54 7.64 -19.47
C GLN A 368 -18.69 8.18 -18.60
N LEU A 369 -18.51 9.35 -17.98
CA LEU A 369 -19.56 10.00 -17.17
C LEU A 369 -20.81 10.33 -18.01
N GLN A 370 -20.63 10.76 -19.26
CA GLN A 370 -21.74 10.97 -20.19
C GLN A 370 -22.46 9.66 -20.57
N ALA A 371 -21.72 8.57 -20.81
CA ALA A 371 -22.33 7.26 -21.06
C ALA A 371 -23.13 6.76 -19.86
N CYS A 372 -22.63 6.96 -18.63
CA CYS A 372 -23.33 6.61 -17.40
C CYS A 372 -24.60 7.47 -17.19
N ASN A 373 -24.51 8.79 -17.34
CA ASN A 373 -25.66 9.71 -17.14
C ASN A 373 -26.84 9.47 -18.10
N ARG A 374 -26.66 8.68 -19.16
CA ARG A 374 -27.75 8.28 -20.08
C ARG A 374 -28.62 7.14 -19.57
N SER A 375 -28.19 6.44 -18.53
CA SER A 375 -29.02 5.47 -17.80
C SER A 375 -29.62 6.18 -16.57
N PRO A 376 -30.95 6.23 -16.41
CA PRO A 376 -31.57 6.85 -15.23
C PRO A 376 -31.07 6.27 -13.91
N ASP A 377 -30.88 4.95 -13.84
CA ASP A 377 -30.37 4.26 -12.64
C ASP A 377 -28.93 4.67 -12.34
N SER A 378 -28.08 4.78 -13.35
CA SER A 378 -26.67 5.17 -13.18
C SER A 378 -26.54 6.66 -12.86
N ALA A 379 -27.36 7.53 -13.47
CA ALA A 379 -27.43 8.95 -13.15
C ALA A 379 -27.86 9.18 -11.68
N HIS A 380 -28.89 8.47 -11.21
CA HIS A 380 -29.31 8.52 -9.81
C HIS A 380 -28.18 8.08 -8.85
N ASN A 381 -27.50 6.97 -9.15
CA ASN A 381 -26.34 6.53 -8.37
C ASN A 381 -25.18 7.54 -8.37
N MET A 382 -24.97 8.27 -9.47
CA MET A 382 -23.95 9.33 -9.55
C MET A 382 -24.31 10.59 -8.74
N HIS A 383 -25.60 10.90 -8.56
CA HIS A 383 -26.04 12.05 -7.75
C HIS A 383 -25.81 11.86 -6.24
N TYR A 384 -25.75 10.62 -5.74
CA TYR A 384 -25.60 10.31 -4.30
C TYR A 384 -24.47 11.09 -3.60
N LEU A 385 -23.29 11.17 -4.22
CA LEU A 385 -22.16 11.90 -3.64
C LEU A 385 -22.44 13.40 -3.60
N TRP A 386 -23.03 13.96 -4.66
CA TRP A 386 -23.37 15.39 -4.73
C TRP A 386 -24.43 15.77 -3.68
N GLU A 387 -25.52 15.00 -3.55
CA GLU A 387 -26.58 15.25 -2.55
C GLU A 387 -26.02 15.25 -1.12
N ARG A 388 -25.17 14.25 -0.81
CA ARG A 388 -24.46 14.16 0.48
C ARG A 388 -23.50 15.32 0.70
N THR A 389 -22.79 15.75 -0.33
CA THR A 389 -21.89 16.91 -0.26
C THR A 389 -22.64 18.24 -0.12
N GLN A 390 -23.77 18.46 -0.79
CA GLN A 390 -24.59 19.68 -0.60
C GLN A 390 -25.08 19.80 0.84
N THR A 391 -25.49 18.69 1.46
CA THR A 391 -25.95 18.67 2.87
C THR A 391 -24.82 18.93 3.89
N LEU A 392 -23.55 18.96 3.43
CA LEU A 392 -22.36 19.19 4.27
C LEU A 392 -21.60 20.49 3.91
N LEU A 393 -21.95 21.18 2.80
CA LEU A 393 -21.18 22.32 2.30
C LEU A 393 -21.46 23.64 3.03
N ASP A 394 -22.54 23.73 3.80
CA ASP A 394 -22.87 24.91 4.60
C ASP A 394 -21.92 25.10 5.81
N GLU A 395 -21.04 24.12 6.12
CA GLU A 395 -20.18 24.09 7.32
C GLU A 395 -18.64 24.10 7.02
N ILE A 396 -18.23 24.60 5.84
CA ILE A 396 -16.85 25.05 5.49
C ILE A 396 -15.82 23.88 5.23
N ARG A 397 -14.56 24.17 4.82
CA ARG A 397 -13.44 23.22 4.47
C ARG A 397 -12.15 23.43 5.32
N CYS A 398 -11.22 22.45 5.46
CA CYS A 398 -9.97 22.55 6.29
C CYS A 398 -8.79 21.66 5.78
N CYS A 399 -7.51 22.10 5.86
CA CYS A 399 -6.22 21.58 5.25
C CYS A 399 -5.76 20.13 5.67
N ASP A 400 -4.71 19.41 5.18
CA ASP A 400 -3.48 19.59 4.33
C ASP A 400 -2.76 18.20 4.09
N HIS A 401 -1.43 18.12 3.75
CA HIS A 401 -0.38 17.07 4.10
C HIS A 401 0.88 16.91 3.19
N GLY A 402 1.93 16.22 3.70
CA GLY A 402 3.20 15.83 3.03
C GLY A 402 3.82 14.49 3.53
N MET A 403 5.07 14.15 3.15
CA MET A 403 5.73 12.85 3.44
C MET A 403 7.27 12.96 3.58
N HIS A 404 8.00 12.24 4.44
CA HIS A 404 7.67 11.16 5.37
C HIS A 404 8.76 11.09 6.48
N TYR A 405 8.46 10.46 7.63
CA TYR A 405 9.20 10.61 8.89
C TYR A 405 8.95 9.38 9.80
N TYR A 406 9.81 9.07 10.78
CA TYR A 406 9.50 8.09 11.83
C TYR A 406 8.68 8.82 12.91
N LEU A 407 7.36 8.70 12.81
CA LEU A 407 6.38 9.48 13.56
C LEU A 407 6.17 8.90 14.97
N ALA A 408 7.24 8.78 15.76
CA ALA A 408 7.15 8.52 17.18
C ALA A 408 6.76 9.82 17.89
N LEU A 409 5.73 9.75 18.74
CA LEU A 409 5.22 10.89 19.50
C LEU A 409 5.82 10.94 20.89
N LEU A 410 6.31 9.82 21.42
CA LEU A 410 7.03 9.75 22.69
C LEU A 410 8.55 9.77 22.48
N CYS A 411 9.26 10.53 23.32
CA CYS A 411 10.71 10.71 23.20
C CYS A 411 11.46 9.42 23.60
N PRO A 412 12.55 9.02 22.89
CA PRO A 412 13.34 7.86 23.27
C PRO A 412 13.99 8.04 24.66
N CYS A 413 13.81 7.06 25.56
CA CYS A 413 14.29 7.15 26.94
C CYS A 413 15.75 6.71 27.13
N ASP A 414 16.37 6.14 26.10
CA ASP A 414 17.72 5.57 26.10
C ASP A 414 18.74 6.37 25.26
N HIS A 415 18.33 6.93 24.11
CA HIS A 415 19.20 7.72 23.25
C HIS A 415 18.47 8.80 22.43
N THR A 416 18.70 10.07 22.80
CA THR A 416 18.29 11.25 22.03
C THR A 416 19.37 11.68 21.04
N VAL A 417 18.94 12.16 19.87
CA VAL A 417 19.81 12.72 18.82
C VAL A 417 19.37 14.16 18.57
N ALA A 418 20.30 15.11 18.60
CA ALA A 418 19.99 16.53 18.41
C ALA A 418 19.31 16.80 17.05
N GLY A 419 18.12 17.38 17.07
CA GLY A 419 17.23 17.55 15.91
C GLY A 419 16.16 16.45 15.76
N SER A 420 16.18 15.45 16.65
CA SER A 420 15.20 14.35 16.78
C SER A 420 14.90 14.09 18.27
N ASP A 421 14.85 15.17 19.05
CA ASP A 421 14.81 15.24 20.52
C ASP A 421 13.69 16.19 21.00
N HIS A 422 12.52 16.11 20.36
CA HIS A 422 11.34 16.84 20.81
C HIS A 422 10.73 16.23 22.08
N ASP A 423 10.00 17.05 22.85
CA ASP A 423 9.20 16.59 23.98
C ASP A 423 8.06 15.63 23.54
N ASP A 424 7.49 14.89 24.50
CA ASP A 424 6.34 14.00 24.27
C ASP A 424 5.14 14.78 23.69
N ILE A 425 4.66 14.36 22.52
CA ILE A 425 3.51 14.95 21.84
C ILE A 425 2.24 14.17 22.23
N ASP A 426 1.18 14.85 22.67
CA ASP A 426 -0.11 14.17 22.85
C ASP A 426 -0.80 13.93 21.51
N THR A 427 -1.05 12.64 21.23
CA THR A 427 -2.02 12.12 20.27
C THR A 427 -3.36 12.85 20.19
N PHE A 428 -3.84 13.48 21.27
CA PHE A 428 -5.09 14.27 21.29
C PHE A 428 -4.91 15.74 20.88
N GLU A 429 -3.69 16.28 20.94
CA GLU A 429 -3.35 17.69 20.67
C GLU A 429 -2.47 17.85 19.41
N LEU A 430 -2.46 16.84 18.53
CA LEU A 430 -1.67 16.83 17.31
C LEU A 430 -1.93 18.08 16.44
N PRO A 431 -0.88 18.68 15.86
CA PRO A 431 -1.04 19.78 14.92
C PRO A 431 -1.88 19.31 13.73
N GLN A 432 -3.07 19.90 13.59
CA GLN A 432 -3.99 19.57 12.49
C GLN A 432 -3.25 19.69 11.15
N GLY A 433 -3.58 18.80 10.21
CA GLY A 433 -3.03 18.80 8.86
C GLY A 433 -2.92 20.23 8.32
N GLY A 434 -1.68 20.67 8.10
CA GLY A 434 -1.35 21.97 7.54
C GLY A 434 -0.75 22.89 8.58
N SER A 435 0.57 22.96 8.57
CA SER A 435 1.24 24.18 9.01
C SER A 435 0.83 25.33 8.08
N ALA A 436 0.65 26.53 8.64
CA ALA A 436 0.51 27.75 7.83
C ALA A 436 1.71 27.93 6.87
N GLU A 437 2.83 27.30 7.21
CA GLU A 437 4.04 27.22 6.41
C GLU A 437 3.93 26.46 5.09
N TYR A 438 2.86 25.69 4.77
CA TYR A 438 2.84 24.90 3.54
C TYR A 438 3.15 25.74 2.29
N ALA A 439 2.52 26.92 2.17
CA ALA A 439 2.76 27.86 1.07
C ALA A 439 4.20 28.42 1.08
N ASP A 440 4.80 28.63 2.26
CA ASP A 440 6.18 29.10 2.38
C ASP A 440 7.20 27.98 2.14
N ASN A 441 6.88 26.74 2.49
CA ASN A 441 7.68 25.56 2.19
C ASN A 441 7.64 25.23 0.69
N LEU A 442 6.53 25.53 0.00
CA LEU A 442 6.51 25.61 -1.47
C LEU A 442 7.44 26.71 -2.02
N LYS A 443 7.38 27.94 -1.48
CA LYS A 443 8.30 29.02 -1.91
C LYS A 443 9.77 28.63 -1.71
N LYS A 444 10.13 28.04 -0.56
CA LYS A 444 11.48 27.54 -0.26
C LYS A 444 11.92 26.45 -1.26
N ILE A 445 11.09 25.44 -1.53
CA ILE A 445 11.50 24.33 -2.42
C ILE A 445 11.50 24.69 -3.91
N VAL A 446 10.68 25.64 -4.36
CA VAL A 446 10.72 26.10 -5.76
C VAL A 446 11.95 26.98 -6.01
N SER A 447 12.36 27.78 -5.02
CA SER A 447 13.51 28.70 -5.08
C SER A 447 14.88 28.03 -4.89
N ILE A 448 14.96 26.70 -4.96
CA ILE A 448 16.23 25.95 -4.94
C ILE A 448 16.96 26.07 -6.28
N HIS A 449 18.28 25.97 -6.23
CA HIS A 449 19.17 26.16 -7.38
C HIS A 449 19.95 24.90 -7.78
N ASN A 450 20.00 23.86 -6.93
CA ASN A 450 20.77 22.64 -7.19
C ASN A 450 20.25 21.41 -6.43
N GLN A 451 20.76 20.24 -6.82
CA GLN A 451 20.43 18.93 -6.25
C GLN A 451 20.66 18.85 -4.73
N THR A 452 21.78 19.37 -4.22
CA THR A 452 22.09 19.29 -2.78
C THR A 452 21.12 20.13 -1.94
N GLN A 453 20.74 21.31 -2.43
CA GLN A 453 19.65 22.09 -1.82
C GLN A 453 18.32 21.34 -1.92
N TRP A 454 18.04 20.67 -3.04
CA TRP A 454 16.80 19.88 -3.19
C TRP A 454 16.70 18.74 -2.19
N ASP A 455 17.79 17.98 -2.02
CA ASP A 455 17.86 16.86 -1.09
C ASP A 455 17.78 17.33 0.37
N ARG A 456 18.33 18.52 0.70
CA ARG A 456 18.17 19.15 2.01
C ARG A 456 16.73 19.62 2.26
N MET A 457 16.15 20.37 1.32
CA MET A 457 14.78 20.91 1.44
C MET A 457 13.72 19.81 1.51
N LYS A 458 13.92 18.68 0.83
CA LYS A 458 13.06 17.48 0.94
C LYS A 458 12.99 16.96 2.38
N THR A 459 14.15 16.82 3.03
CA THR A 459 14.25 16.39 4.42
C THR A 459 13.66 17.43 5.38
N GLU A 460 13.90 18.72 5.13
CA GLU A 460 13.44 19.83 6.00
C GLU A 460 11.94 20.12 5.91
N THR A 461 11.25 19.74 4.84
CA THR A 461 9.84 20.12 4.60
C THR A 461 8.87 18.97 4.32
N GLY A 462 9.37 17.76 4.04
CA GLY A 462 8.54 16.65 3.57
C GLY A 462 7.88 16.89 2.20
N LEU A 463 8.34 17.90 1.45
CA LEU A 463 7.88 18.20 0.10
C LEU A 463 8.95 17.79 -0.91
N THR A 464 8.56 17.12 -2.00
CA THR A 464 9.48 16.82 -3.12
C THR A 464 9.42 17.86 -4.22
N LYS A 465 8.24 18.44 -4.49
CA LYS A 465 7.99 19.49 -5.47
C LYS A 465 6.55 19.99 -5.30
N PRO A 466 6.16 21.14 -5.89
CA PRO A 466 4.76 21.49 -6.06
C PRO A 466 3.98 20.34 -6.73
N PRO A 467 2.85 19.87 -6.16
CA PRO A 467 2.03 18.85 -6.81
C PRO A 467 1.32 19.45 -8.02
N LEU A 468 1.30 18.73 -9.15
CA LEU A 468 0.76 19.23 -10.43
C LEU A 468 -0.70 19.70 -10.34
N ILE A 469 -1.47 19.11 -9.43
CA ILE A 469 -2.88 19.47 -9.19
C ILE A 469 -3.08 20.86 -8.55
N LEU A 470 -2.01 21.60 -8.23
CA LEU A 470 -2.08 23.06 -8.00
C LEU A 470 -2.61 23.82 -9.23
N GLY A 471 -2.41 23.29 -10.45
CA GLY A 471 -2.97 23.87 -11.67
C GLY A 471 -4.48 23.68 -11.81
N LEU A 472 -5.11 22.79 -11.02
CA LEU A 472 -6.57 22.61 -11.09
C LEU A 472 -7.30 23.82 -10.51
N ASN A 473 -8.38 24.25 -11.15
CA ASN A 473 -9.17 25.39 -10.71
C ASN A 473 -9.64 25.20 -9.24
N PRO A 474 -9.29 26.12 -8.31
CA PRO A 474 -9.62 25.98 -6.89
C PRO A 474 -11.12 26.01 -6.58
N THR A 475 -12.01 26.42 -7.51
CA THR A 475 -13.46 26.26 -7.31
C THR A 475 -13.90 24.79 -7.33
N HIS A 476 -13.19 23.91 -8.05
CA HIS A 476 -13.58 22.52 -8.30
C HIS A 476 -12.68 21.46 -7.63
N SER A 477 -11.60 21.87 -6.97
CA SER A 477 -10.81 21.04 -6.06
C SER A 477 -11.23 21.27 -4.61
N LEU A 478 -10.86 20.39 -3.67
CA LEU A 478 -10.87 20.77 -2.24
C LEU A 478 -9.78 21.82 -1.94
N GLY A 479 -8.72 21.89 -2.75
CA GLY A 479 -7.54 22.72 -2.56
C GLY A 479 -6.32 21.86 -2.21
N VAL A 480 -5.11 22.31 -2.57
CA VAL A 480 -3.88 21.59 -2.23
C VAL A 480 -3.39 22.01 -0.84
N PRO A 481 -2.86 21.06 -0.03
CA PRO A 481 -2.89 19.60 -0.15
C PRO A 481 -4.11 18.98 0.54
N LEU A 482 -5.12 19.76 0.91
CA LEU A 482 -6.41 19.33 1.47
C LEU A 482 -7.02 18.13 0.71
N CYS A 483 -6.92 18.15 -0.61
CA CYS A 483 -7.39 17.11 -1.52
C CYS A 483 -6.56 15.81 -1.50
N MET A 484 -5.36 15.82 -0.88
CA MET A 484 -4.60 14.59 -0.61
C MET A 484 -5.28 13.87 0.55
N THR A 485 -5.37 12.55 0.48
CA THR A 485 -6.11 11.76 1.48
C THR A 485 -5.50 10.40 1.68
N THR A 486 -5.60 9.87 2.89
CA THR A 486 -5.05 8.59 3.27
C THR A 486 -5.99 7.47 2.81
N ASP A 487 -5.62 6.78 1.72
CA ASP A 487 -6.38 5.64 1.23
C ASP A 487 -6.43 4.51 2.29
N LEU A 488 -7.62 4.28 2.83
CA LEU A 488 -7.85 3.28 3.88
C LEU A 488 -7.56 1.85 3.38
N MET A 489 -7.66 1.57 2.08
CA MET A 489 -7.33 0.26 1.50
C MET A 489 -5.82 -0.02 1.63
N HIS A 490 -4.98 0.92 1.19
CA HIS A 490 -3.54 0.82 1.32
C HIS A 490 -3.07 0.89 2.78
N LEU A 491 -3.70 1.71 3.62
CA LEU A 491 -3.44 1.73 5.06
C LEU A 491 -3.73 0.37 5.71
N ALA A 492 -4.85 -0.29 5.34
CA ALA A 492 -5.19 -1.62 5.83
C ALA A 492 -4.08 -2.64 5.55
N ARG A 493 -3.56 -2.67 4.30
CA ARG A 493 -2.41 -3.52 3.91
C ARG A 493 -1.16 -3.22 4.74
N ASN A 494 -0.86 -1.94 4.94
CA ASN A 494 0.37 -1.52 5.64
C ASN A 494 0.31 -1.83 7.14
N LEU A 495 -0.85 -1.65 7.78
CA LEU A 495 -1.14 -2.07 9.16
C LEU A 495 -1.07 -3.59 9.31
N SER A 496 -1.68 -4.35 8.40
CA SER A 496 -1.59 -5.82 8.38
C SER A 496 -0.13 -6.29 8.32
N ASN A 497 0.67 -5.70 7.42
CA ASN A 497 2.09 -6.02 7.30
C ASN A 497 2.91 -5.63 8.54
N LEU A 498 2.56 -4.54 9.24
CA LEU A 498 3.20 -4.16 10.51
C LEU A 498 2.89 -5.17 11.62
N LEU A 499 1.60 -5.45 11.84
CA LEU A 499 1.14 -6.35 12.89
C LEU A 499 1.62 -7.80 12.66
N ILE A 500 1.60 -8.29 11.41
CA ILE A 500 2.15 -9.60 11.07
C ILE A 500 3.67 -9.63 11.30
N SER A 501 4.44 -8.60 10.90
CA SER A 501 5.89 -8.55 11.19
C SER A 501 6.19 -8.58 12.69
N LEU A 502 5.35 -7.96 13.52
CA LEU A 502 5.50 -7.98 14.99
C LEU A 502 5.15 -9.36 15.55
N TRP A 503 3.94 -9.88 15.31
CA TRP A 503 3.48 -11.14 15.90
C TRP A 503 4.24 -12.37 15.40
N HIS A 504 4.72 -12.36 14.16
CA HIS A 504 5.59 -13.42 13.59
C HIS A 504 7.07 -13.19 13.94
N GLY A 505 7.43 -12.10 14.60
CA GLY A 505 8.82 -11.78 14.93
C GLY A 505 9.72 -11.69 13.69
N THR A 506 9.28 -11.03 12.62
CA THR A 506 10.08 -10.79 11.40
C THR A 506 10.48 -9.32 11.20
N MET A 507 10.31 -8.48 12.22
CA MET A 507 11.02 -7.20 12.29
C MET A 507 12.54 -7.42 12.34
N ASP A 508 13.31 -6.45 11.82
CA ASP A 508 14.77 -6.44 11.92
C ASP A 508 15.19 -6.26 13.39
N VAL A 509 16.19 -7.04 13.82
CA VAL A 509 16.76 -7.00 15.18
C VAL A 509 18.01 -6.11 15.15
N ARG A 510 18.17 -5.22 16.13
CA ARG A 510 19.36 -4.36 16.26
C ARG A 510 20.47 -5.04 17.08
N LEU A 511 21.63 -4.40 17.16
CA LEU A 511 22.84 -4.96 17.81
C LEU A 511 22.68 -5.17 19.33
N SER A 512 21.74 -4.47 19.96
CA SER A 512 21.42 -4.48 21.39
C SER A 512 20.22 -5.38 21.75
N ASP A 513 19.57 -5.96 20.74
CA ASP A 513 18.21 -6.51 20.84
C ASP A 513 18.21 -8.05 20.71
N ASP A 514 17.28 -8.69 21.41
CA ASP A 514 17.03 -10.12 21.30
C ASP A 514 15.54 -10.37 21.05
N ARG A 515 15.26 -11.05 19.94
CA ARG A 515 13.91 -11.47 19.55
C ARG A 515 13.24 -12.39 20.58
N ALA A 516 13.99 -13.08 21.44
CA ALA A 516 13.44 -13.85 22.56
C ALA A 516 12.82 -12.96 23.66
N SER A 517 13.11 -11.65 23.69
CA SER A 517 12.48 -10.69 24.61
C SER A 517 11.10 -10.19 24.14
N TRP A 518 10.72 -10.46 22.89
CA TRP A 518 9.50 -9.93 22.27
C TRP A 518 8.26 -10.75 22.68
N ASP A 519 7.66 -10.44 23.84
CA ASP A 519 6.51 -11.17 24.37
C ASP A 519 5.23 -11.08 23.51
N TRP A 520 5.22 -10.21 22.50
CA TRP A 520 4.19 -10.13 21.46
C TRP A 520 4.42 -11.07 20.26
N ALA A 521 5.60 -11.68 20.11
CA ALA A 521 5.99 -12.48 18.94
C ALA A 521 5.43 -13.91 18.96
N VAL A 522 4.15 -14.06 19.32
CA VAL A 522 3.49 -15.35 19.62
C VAL A 522 3.40 -16.32 18.44
N LEU A 523 3.64 -15.85 17.21
CA LEU A 523 3.67 -16.66 15.98
C LEU A 523 5.10 -16.91 15.47
N GLN A 524 6.16 -16.53 16.20
CA GLN A 524 7.57 -16.66 15.80
C GLN A 524 7.98 -18.08 15.39
N SER A 525 7.38 -19.13 15.98
CA SER A 525 7.70 -20.50 15.60
C SER A 525 6.97 -20.91 14.31
N ASN A 526 7.70 -21.51 13.36
CA ASN A 526 7.11 -22.04 12.11
C ASN A 526 5.89 -22.95 12.36
N LYS A 527 5.85 -23.68 13.49
CA LYS A 527 4.71 -24.50 13.91
C LYS A 527 3.48 -23.65 14.24
N ALA A 528 3.64 -22.60 15.06
CA ALA A 528 2.56 -21.68 15.41
C ALA A 528 2.05 -20.91 14.18
N TRP A 529 2.95 -20.38 13.35
CA TRP A 529 2.59 -19.67 12.13
C TRP A 529 1.83 -20.54 11.11
N THR A 530 2.25 -21.80 10.94
CA THR A 530 1.59 -22.74 10.02
C THR A 530 0.23 -23.18 10.54
N ALA A 531 0.08 -23.39 11.86
CA ALA A 531 -1.22 -23.66 12.48
C ALA A 531 -2.18 -22.47 12.28
N HIS A 532 -1.77 -21.28 12.73
CA HIS A 532 -2.55 -20.05 12.61
C HIS A 532 -2.96 -19.74 11.15
N SER A 533 -2.05 -19.91 10.19
CA SER A 533 -2.37 -19.69 8.77
C SER A 533 -3.35 -20.72 8.20
N LYS A 534 -3.39 -21.94 8.74
CA LYS A 534 -4.41 -22.94 8.43
C LYS A 534 -5.75 -22.58 9.07
N ASP A 535 -5.74 -22.11 10.32
CA ASP A 535 -6.95 -21.69 11.03
C ASP A 535 -7.63 -20.48 10.35
N VAL A 536 -6.85 -19.55 9.77
CA VAL A 536 -7.35 -18.46 8.90
C VAL A 536 -8.07 -18.99 7.66
N GLU A 537 -7.49 -20.00 6.99
CA GLU A 537 -8.08 -20.62 5.80
C GLU A 537 -9.36 -21.41 6.14
N CYS A 538 -9.34 -22.17 7.24
CA CYS A 538 -10.52 -22.86 7.76
C CYS A 538 -11.62 -21.88 8.19
N ALA A 539 -11.28 -20.76 8.84
CA ALA A 539 -12.22 -19.70 9.21
C ALA A 539 -12.91 -19.08 7.98
N GLY A 540 -12.20 -19.01 6.83
CA GLY A 540 -12.78 -18.64 5.54
C GLY A 540 -14.00 -19.47 5.14
N SER A 541 -14.11 -20.74 5.57
CA SER A 541 -15.28 -21.58 5.28
C SER A 541 -16.57 -21.02 5.89
N HIS A 542 -16.49 -20.38 7.07
CA HIS A 542 -17.60 -19.84 7.85
C HIS A 542 -18.01 -18.40 7.47
N LEU A 543 -17.26 -17.74 6.58
CA LEU A 543 -17.62 -16.40 6.12
C LEU A 543 -18.81 -16.43 5.13
N PRO A 544 -19.79 -15.50 5.26
CA PRO A 544 -20.87 -15.34 4.29
C PRO A 544 -20.37 -15.07 2.87
N GLY A 545 -21.14 -15.52 1.87
CA GLY A 545 -20.84 -15.30 0.45
C GLY A 545 -20.87 -13.84 -0.02
N SER A 546 -21.26 -12.89 0.83
CA SER A 546 -21.12 -11.45 0.59
C SER A 546 -19.68 -10.94 0.67
N TYR A 547 -18.75 -11.75 1.19
CA TYR A 547 -17.30 -11.48 1.14
C TYR A 547 -16.71 -12.07 -0.15
N ASP A 548 -16.44 -11.20 -1.14
CA ASP A 548 -15.95 -11.47 -2.51
C ASP A 548 -15.02 -12.70 -2.62
N ARG A 549 -13.96 -12.75 -1.79
CA ARG A 549 -13.12 -13.94 -1.63
C ARG A 549 -12.85 -14.26 -0.17
N LYS A 550 -12.87 -15.57 0.12
CA LYS A 550 -12.38 -16.19 1.36
C LYS A 550 -10.85 -16.02 1.43
N PRO A 551 -10.28 -15.71 2.62
CA PRO A 551 -8.84 -15.54 2.78
C PRO A 551 -8.15 -16.90 2.69
N ARG A 552 -7.06 -16.96 1.93
CA ARG A 552 -6.23 -18.16 1.77
C ARG A 552 -5.24 -18.33 2.93
N ASN A 553 -4.60 -19.49 2.99
CA ASN A 553 -3.43 -19.73 3.84
C ASN A 553 -2.37 -18.60 3.67
N ILE A 554 -2.01 -17.93 4.76
CA ILE A 554 -1.11 -16.77 4.71
C ILE A 554 0.32 -17.21 4.37
N THR A 555 0.85 -18.23 5.05
CA THR A 555 2.21 -18.77 4.84
C THR A 555 2.50 -19.06 3.37
N GLU A 556 1.55 -19.65 2.64
CA GLU A 556 1.73 -20.02 1.23
C GLU A 556 1.70 -18.83 0.25
N ARG A 557 1.06 -17.72 0.64
CA ARG A 557 0.66 -16.66 -0.30
C ARG A 557 1.21 -15.27 0.01
N LEU A 558 1.70 -15.02 1.22
CA LEU A 558 2.23 -13.73 1.66
C LEU A 558 3.27 -13.15 0.69
N ASN A 559 4.22 -13.98 0.25
CA ASN A 559 5.33 -13.57 -0.61
C ASN A 559 5.03 -13.66 -2.13
N THR A 560 3.80 -13.99 -2.53
CA THR A 560 3.47 -14.23 -3.95
C THR A 560 2.20 -13.53 -4.42
N GLN A 561 1.08 -13.65 -3.70
CA GLN A 561 -0.25 -13.31 -4.24
C GLN A 561 -1.31 -12.90 -3.20
N TYR A 562 -0.97 -12.66 -1.92
CA TYR A 562 -1.97 -12.25 -0.92
C TYR A 562 -2.52 -10.85 -1.22
N LYS A 563 -3.85 -10.74 -1.41
CA LYS A 563 -4.49 -9.49 -1.84
C LYS A 563 -4.81 -8.58 -0.66
N THR A 564 -4.88 -7.27 -0.91
CA THR A 564 -5.29 -6.26 0.09
C THR A 564 -6.61 -6.59 0.79
N TRP A 565 -7.57 -7.19 0.08
CA TRP A 565 -8.85 -7.63 0.67
C TRP A 565 -8.67 -8.76 1.68
N GLU A 566 -7.79 -9.73 1.39
CA GLU A 566 -7.51 -10.84 2.31
C GLU A 566 -6.77 -10.33 3.56
N PHE A 567 -5.83 -9.38 3.40
CA PHE A 567 -5.21 -8.67 4.51
C PHE A 567 -6.25 -7.95 5.39
N GLN A 568 -7.18 -7.19 4.78
CA GLN A 568 -8.24 -6.51 5.53
C GLN A 568 -9.15 -7.50 6.29
N LEU A 569 -9.59 -8.56 5.62
CA LEU A 569 -10.49 -9.58 6.16
C LEU A 569 -9.82 -10.40 7.29
N TYR A 570 -8.54 -10.70 7.14
CA TYR A 570 -7.72 -11.26 8.20
C TYR A 570 -7.60 -10.30 9.38
N THR A 571 -7.00 -9.10 9.18
CA THR A 571 -6.61 -8.19 10.25
C THR A 571 -7.78 -7.48 10.94
N PHE A 572 -8.95 -7.33 10.31
CA PHE A 572 -10.08 -6.59 10.87
C PHE A 572 -11.36 -7.42 11.06
N SER A 573 -11.29 -8.75 10.90
CA SER A 573 -12.42 -9.66 11.18
C SER A 573 -12.01 -11.00 11.79
N ILE A 574 -11.03 -11.72 11.23
CA ILE A 574 -10.67 -13.08 11.69
C ILE A 574 -9.65 -13.09 12.84
N ALA A 575 -8.53 -12.37 12.67
CA ALA A 575 -7.43 -12.38 13.63
C ALA A 575 -7.78 -11.90 15.06
N PRO A 576 -8.76 -11.01 15.32
CA PRO A 576 -9.18 -10.69 16.68
C PRO A 576 -9.72 -11.91 17.43
N ILE A 577 -10.36 -12.85 16.72
CA ILE A 577 -10.90 -14.09 17.26
C ILE A 577 -9.77 -15.11 17.43
N LEU A 578 -8.98 -15.37 16.38
CA LEU A 578 -7.92 -16.37 16.41
C LEU A 578 -6.78 -16.04 17.39
N LEU A 579 -6.51 -14.76 17.65
CA LEU A 579 -5.47 -14.33 18.59
C LEU A 579 -5.99 -14.17 20.04
N TYR A 580 -7.28 -14.37 20.30
CA TYR A 580 -7.81 -14.27 21.66
C TYR A 580 -7.26 -15.39 22.54
N GLY A 581 -6.62 -15.03 23.66
CA GLY A 581 -5.93 -15.97 24.55
C GLY A 581 -4.57 -16.47 24.03
N ILE A 582 -4.19 -16.18 22.77
CA ILE A 582 -2.85 -16.45 22.23
C ILE A 582 -1.95 -15.23 22.39
N LEU A 583 -2.43 -14.06 21.94
CA LEU A 583 -1.71 -12.79 22.07
C LEU A 583 -1.95 -12.20 23.48
N PRO A 584 -0.90 -11.76 24.23
CA PRO A 584 -1.09 -11.29 25.60
C PRO A 584 -2.06 -10.12 25.72
N SER A 585 -2.83 -10.09 26.82
CA SER A 585 -4.00 -9.20 26.96
C SER A 585 -3.75 -7.71 26.65
N LYS A 586 -2.59 -7.15 27.04
CA LYS A 586 -2.19 -5.77 26.68
C LYS A 586 -2.19 -5.54 25.16
N TYR A 587 -1.59 -6.44 24.40
CA TYR A 587 -1.48 -6.36 22.94
C TYR A 587 -2.79 -6.65 22.25
N TRP A 588 -3.53 -7.67 22.71
CA TRP A 588 -4.83 -8.04 22.14
C TRP A 588 -5.88 -6.94 22.37
N THR A 589 -5.96 -6.41 23.59
CA THR A 589 -6.88 -5.30 23.93
C THR A 589 -6.56 -4.06 23.10
N ASN A 590 -5.27 -3.71 22.94
CA ASN A 590 -4.89 -2.58 22.10
C ASN A 590 -5.29 -2.83 20.63
N TYR A 591 -4.92 -3.99 20.08
CA TYR A 591 -5.29 -4.39 18.72
C TYR A 591 -6.81 -4.35 18.48
N CYS A 592 -7.64 -4.72 19.46
CA CYS A 592 -9.10 -4.59 19.37
C CYS A 592 -9.60 -3.13 19.28
N MET A 593 -8.88 -2.13 19.83
CA MET A 593 -9.22 -0.70 19.65
C MET A 593 -9.10 -0.30 18.18
N LEU A 594 -7.96 -0.63 17.55
CA LEU A 594 -7.72 -0.40 16.12
C LEU A 594 -8.78 -1.10 15.26
N VAL A 595 -9.11 -2.35 15.57
CA VAL A 595 -10.13 -3.13 14.86
C VAL A 595 -11.52 -2.49 14.96
N ARG A 596 -11.94 -2.14 16.19
CA ARG A 596 -13.24 -1.51 16.42
C ARG A 596 -13.35 -0.19 15.66
N ARG A 597 -12.30 0.64 15.67
CA ARG A 597 -12.27 1.86 14.85
C ARG A 597 -12.28 1.57 13.36
N PHE A 598 -11.51 0.59 12.87
CA PHE A 598 -11.45 0.31 11.42
C PHE A 598 -12.83 -0.05 10.88
N GLN A 599 -13.60 -0.83 11.66
CA GLN A 599 -15.00 -1.15 11.39
C GLN A 599 -15.96 0.07 11.44
N ILE A 600 -15.56 1.19 12.03
CA ILE A 600 -16.28 2.47 12.00
C ILE A 600 -15.90 3.25 10.73
N MET A 601 -14.61 3.40 10.43
CA MET A 601 -14.13 4.18 9.28
C MET A 601 -14.51 3.57 7.91
N CYS A 602 -14.84 2.28 7.86
CA CYS A 602 -15.38 1.62 6.66
C CYS A 602 -16.90 1.78 6.45
N GLN A 603 -17.62 2.55 7.28
CA GLN A 603 -19.07 2.72 7.12
C GLN A 603 -19.41 3.86 6.16
N HIS A 604 -20.40 3.67 5.29
CA HIS A 604 -20.87 4.68 4.33
C HIS A 604 -21.61 5.87 4.99
N SER A 605 -21.90 5.76 6.28
CA SER A 605 -22.43 6.82 7.13
C SER A 605 -21.80 6.66 8.51
N ILE A 606 -21.25 7.73 9.06
CA ILE A 606 -20.60 7.74 10.38
C ILE A 606 -21.18 8.90 11.17
N THR A 607 -21.77 8.64 12.34
CA THR A 607 -22.29 9.70 13.22
C THR A 607 -21.16 10.42 13.95
N GLN A 608 -21.42 11.66 14.40
CA GLN A 608 -20.47 12.44 15.21
C GLN A 608 -20.01 11.67 16.47
N GLN A 609 -20.93 10.96 17.14
CA GLN A 609 -20.61 10.12 18.29
C GLN A 609 -19.66 8.96 17.92
N GLN A 610 -19.85 8.33 16.75
CA GLN A 610 -18.93 7.31 16.25
C GLN A 610 -17.56 7.88 15.87
N LEU A 611 -17.49 9.10 15.33
CA LEU A 611 -16.23 9.79 15.03
C LEU A 611 -15.47 10.14 16.33
N GLN A 612 -16.15 10.69 17.34
CA GLN A 612 -15.58 10.95 18.67
C GLN A 612 -15.07 9.66 19.33
N HIS A 613 -15.87 8.58 19.30
CA HIS A 613 -15.46 7.27 19.83
C HIS A 613 -14.28 6.68 19.06
N ALA A 614 -14.26 6.80 17.73
CA ALA A 614 -13.14 6.39 16.89
C ALA A 614 -11.87 7.19 17.23
N HIS A 615 -11.97 8.50 17.44
CA HIS A 615 -10.84 9.37 17.81
C HIS A 615 -10.20 8.92 19.12
N GLY A 616 -11.01 8.77 20.17
CA GLY A 616 -10.54 8.30 21.48
C GLY A 616 -9.85 6.93 21.41
N LEU A 617 -10.39 5.99 20.61
CA LEU A 617 -9.75 4.69 20.38
C LEU A 617 -8.42 4.80 19.62
N LEU A 618 -8.20 5.81 18.78
CA LEU A 618 -7.00 5.94 17.96
C LEU A 618 -5.84 6.55 18.71
N CYS A 619 -6.08 7.68 19.37
CA CYS A 619 -5.09 8.36 20.19
C CYS A 619 -4.60 7.41 21.30
N THR A 620 -5.54 6.71 21.94
CA THR A 620 -5.23 5.63 22.89
C THR A 620 -4.49 4.47 22.23
N TRP A 621 -4.86 4.04 21.02
CA TRP A 621 -4.20 2.93 20.34
C TRP A 621 -2.74 3.21 20.02
N GLU A 622 -2.45 4.39 19.49
CA GLU A 622 -1.11 4.79 19.06
C GLU A 622 -0.18 4.98 20.26
N ARG A 623 -0.63 5.71 21.29
CA ARG A 623 0.10 5.83 22.57
C ARG A 623 0.41 4.47 23.19
N ASN A 624 -0.56 3.56 23.19
CA ASN A 624 -0.36 2.18 23.66
C ASN A 624 0.55 1.36 22.71
N PHE A 625 0.53 1.61 21.41
CA PHE A 625 1.40 0.94 20.44
C PHE A 625 2.86 1.34 20.69
N GLU A 626 3.12 2.63 20.90
CA GLU A 626 4.42 3.14 21.33
C GLU A 626 4.86 2.54 22.67
N CYS A 627 4.03 2.66 23.72
CA CYS A 627 4.36 2.11 25.04
C CYS A 627 4.56 0.59 25.08
N PHE A 628 3.85 -0.20 24.26
CA PHE A 628 3.88 -1.66 24.36
C PHE A 628 4.85 -2.35 23.39
N TYR A 629 4.98 -1.86 22.15
CA TYR A 629 5.85 -2.48 21.13
C TYR A 629 7.20 -1.76 20.99
N TYR A 630 7.20 -0.42 20.90
CA TYR A 630 8.42 0.39 20.75
C TYR A 630 9.13 0.63 22.09
N GLN A 631 8.36 0.72 23.19
CA GLN A 631 8.85 0.84 24.57
C GLN A 631 9.83 2.00 24.80
N LEU A 632 9.74 3.05 23.96
CA LEU A 632 10.59 4.25 24.00
C LEU A 632 12.10 3.93 23.81
N LYS A 633 12.44 2.81 23.17
CA LYS A 633 13.83 2.40 22.91
C LYS A 633 14.28 2.83 21.52
N HIS A 634 15.36 3.60 21.42
CA HIS A 634 15.91 4.10 20.15
C HIS A 634 16.12 2.98 19.13
N ASP A 635 16.68 1.83 19.55
CA ASP A 635 16.91 0.67 18.68
C ASP A 635 15.60 0.06 18.13
N TRP A 636 14.43 0.37 18.68
CA TRP A 636 13.13 -0.10 18.21
C TRP A 636 12.33 0.96 17.44
N LEU A 637 12.90 2.14 17.15
CA LEU A 637 12.23 3.24 16.46
C LEU A 637 11.67 2.84 15.07
N HIS A 638 12.30 1.87 14.39
CA HIS A 638 11.79 1.32 13.12
C HIS A 638 10.51 0.48 13.25
N PHE A 639 10.01 0.25 14.47
CA PHE A 639 8.69 -0.32 14.70
C PHE A 639 7.58 0.71 14.46
N ILE A 640 7.86 2.01 14.63
CA ILE A 640 6.93 3.11 14.36
C ILE A 640 6.90 3.42 12.86
N ARG A 641 6.39 2.45 12.07
CA ARG A 641 6.15 2.67 10.63
C ARG A 641 5.08 3.75 10.45
N PRO A 642 5.15 4.62 9.41
CA PRO A 642 4.16 5.69 9.20
C PRO A 642 2.70 5.25 9.15
N ALA A 643 2.42 3.99 8.81
CA ALA A 643 1.09 3.40 8.86
C ALA A 643 0.48 3.31 10.28
N ALA A 644 1.28 3.38 11.35
CA ALA A 644 0.78 3.56 12.70
C ALA A 644 0.24 4.98 12.88
N HIS A 645 1.07 6.01 12.69
CA HIS A 645 0.64 7.41 12.83
C HIS A 645 -0.44 7.86 11.85
N GLN A 646 -0.52 7.25 10.67
CA GLN A 646 -1.62 7.50 9.73
C GLN A 646 -3.01 7.14 10.29
N VAL A 647 -3.11 6.45 11.44
CA VAL A 647 -4.43 6.10 11.98
C VAL A 647 -5.14 7.26 12.69
N VAL A 648 -4.45 8.09 13.49
CA VAL A 648 -5.08 9.21 14.22
C VAL A 648 -5.72 10.24 13.29
N HIS A 649 -5.05 10.55 12.18
CA HIS A 649 -5.51 11.53 11.19
C HIS A 649 -6.86 11.19 10.53
N LEU A 650 -7.25 9.91 10.44
CA LEU A 650 -8.43 9.54 9.64
C LEU A 650 -9.76 10.07 10.17
N VAL A 651 -9.88 10.40 11.46
CA VAL A 651 -11.13 11.03 11.95
C VAL A 651 -11.19 12.48 11.48
N VAL A 652 -10.08 13.21 11.52
CA VAL A 652 -9.97 14.57 10.99
C VAL A 652 -10.18 14.57 9.47
N GLU A 653 -9.56 13.63 8.74
CA GLU A 653 -9.83 13.46 7.30
C GLU A 653 -11.31 13.16 7.02
N ALA A 654 -11.94 12.25 7.78
CA ALA A 654 -13.33 11.85 7.56
C ALA A 654 -14.33 12.98 7.83
N ILE A 655 -14.01 13.90 8.76
CA ILE A 655 -14.77 15.12 9.00
C ILE A 655 -14.64 16.08 7.80
N GLN A 656 -13.42 16.24 7.27
CA GLN A 656 -13.14 17.14 6.14
C GLN A 656 -13.64 16.63 4.77
N LYS A 657 -13.65 15.31 4.57
CA LYS A 657 -13.72 14.65 3.24
C LYS A 657 -14.87 13.65 3.12
N GLY A 658 -15.64 13.45 4.20
CA GLY A 658 -16.67 12.41 4.29
C GLY A 658 -16.08 11.02 4.59
N PRO A 659 -16.93 9.99 4.70
CA PRO A 659 -16.50 8.66 5.15
C PRO A 659 -15.43 8.03 4.23
N PRO A 660 -14.30 7.51 4.76
CA PRO A 660 -13.18 7.04 3.95
C PRO A 660 -13.51 5.95 2.92
N ILE A 661 -14.52 5.12 3.19
CA ILE A 661 -15.03 4.11 2.25
C ILE A 661 -15.43 4.71 0.89
N CYS A 662 -15.88 5.97 0.85
CA CYS A 662 -16.28 6.67 -0.38
C CYS A 662 -15.11 7.08 -1.28
N TYR A 663 -13.88 7.10 -0.76
CA TYR A 663 -12.66 7.44 -1.52
C TYR A 663 -11.57 6.36 -1.48
N MET A 664 -11.87 5.16 -0.95
CA MET A 664 -10.97 4.00 -1.02
C MET A 664 -10.71 3.58 -2.48
N GLN A 665 -9.46 3.28 -2.81
CA GLN A 665 -9.02 3.01 -4.18
C GLN A 665 -9.47 1.64 -4.77
N TRP A 666 -10.39 0.91 -4.11
CA TRP A 666 -10.88 -0.41 -4.54
C TRP A 666 -11.36 -0.45 -5.98
N THR A 667 -12.19 0.52 -6.38
CA THR A 667 -12.74 0.61 -7.74
C THR A 667 -11.63 0.90 -8.75
N MET A 668 -10.73 1.82 -8.42
CA MET A 668 -9.60 2.18 -9.30
C MET A 668 -8.64 1.01 -9.52
N GLU A 669 -8.20 0.33 -8.46
CA GLU A 669 -7.34 -0.86 -8.57
C GLU A 669 -8.03 -2.02 -9.31
N ARG A 670 -9.37 -2.16 -9.17
CA ARG A 670 -10.14 -3.15 -9.93
C ARG A 670 -10.18 -2.80 -11.42
N THR A 671 -10.48 -1.54 -11.78
CA THR A 671 -10.45 -1.08 -13.17
C THR A 671 -9.06 -1.17 -13.79
N ILE A 672 -8.00 -0.75 -13.07
CA ILE A 672 -6.60 -0.91 -13.50
C ILE A 672 -6.25 -2.40 -13.67
N GLY A 673 -6.79 -3.27 -12.80
CA GLY A 673 -6.64 -4.73 -12.89
C GLY A 673 -7.33 -5.36 -14.09
N ASN A 674 -8.47 -4.83 -14.55
CA ASN A 674 -9.14 -5.25 -15.79
C ASN A 674 -8.37 -4.75 -17.02
N LEU A 675 -8.11 -3.43 -17.10
CA LEU A 675 -7.35 -2.82 -18.20
C LEU A 675 -5.95 -3.43 -18.35
N GLY A 676 -5.30 -3.80 -17.25
CA GLY A 676 -4.01 -4.51 -17.21
C GLY A 676 -4.08 -6.02 -17.50
N GLN A 677 -5.23 -6.52 -17.97
CA GLN A 677 -5.41 -7.83 -18.62
C GLN A 677 -5.79 -7.68 -20.11
N GLU A 678 -6.10 -6.46 -20.57
CA GLU A 678 -6.37 -6.11 -21.98
C GLU A 678 -5.08 -5.73 -22.75
N ILE A 679 -3.94 -5.61 -22.04
CA ILE A 679 -2.61 -5.18 -22.52
C ILE A 679 -1.56 -6.25 -22.20
#